data_AF-A0A1Q6XSS0-F1
#
_entry.id   AF-A0A1Q6XSS0-F1
#
_cell.length_a   1.000
_cell.length_b   1.000
_cell.length_c   1.000
_cell.angle_alpha   90.00
_cell.angle_beta   90.00
_cell.angle_gamma   90.00
#
_symmetry.space_group_name_H-M   'P 1'
#
loop_
_entity.id
_entity.type
_entity.pdbx_description
1 polymer ?
#
loop_
_entity_poly.entity_id
_entity_poly.type
_entity_poly.pdbx_seq_one_letter_code
_entity_poly.pdbx_strand_id
1 'polypeptide(L)'
;MLITSHLFEAYLKCQTKCFLRSFGETATGNDYSEWVQAQQSSYRSEGIKRLTQEAAKNQCVIGSINWEDVQSAKWSFAIETTARAQNLESTIHAVARVTSEVQDKLELLIPIRFVFTNKLDKDAKLLLAFDAFVLSKLLGREVGLGKIVHGDDRTTLNVKTGALVSEVRGLTEKIGDLLSSNSPPELILNRHCPQCEFQNQCRQKAVEKDDISLLSSITETERQGHRSKGIFTVTQLSYTFRPRRVPKRAKNPATPHYFALQALAIREKTVYVHGAPRFPESKTQVYLDIEGLPDNQSYYLIGALTVSEEKEIFHSFWADHESQEVDIFSQFVEAVCQWADSRILHFGRYETVALKRMKAKLPESLHAKIDAILERATNVLSVIHPHVYFPVYSNSLKDIGHFLGFEWAHEEATGLQAILWRKNWNKTKSPDIKAQLLQYNQDDCRALRHVFEFINHLTSPDRMTAAPLQVSFKTTPTGDLTKDRPHWDRFRPREYASQDLKKVAKCAYFDYQRERVYVRTHPHLKVLSKSRHKLRQASIRINKVQVIVSQRCPQCQSKKIDKLNQLSHQVIDLKFFNGGMKRWFTRIVSWRYECLKCNNVFNSEARSPNPTKYGHGLMSWFVYGNVACGMNMLRVEKSLRDIFGFEVAWSQAYRSKSHIAELYQSLYPEILKGILASPVIHIDETTVRLRKQ
;
A
#
# COMPACT_ATOMS: atom_id res chain seq x y z
N MET A 1 11.39 36.74 13.80
CA MET A 1 11.37 36.10 15.14
C MET A 1 12.73 35.49 15.44
N LEU A 2 13.09 35.33 16.72
CA LEU A 2 14.32 34.69 17.17
C LEU A 2 14.18 33.17 17.10
N ILE A 3 15.13 32.48 16.47
CA ILE A 3 15.18 31.02 16.38
C ILE A 3 16.18 30.52 17.42
N THR A 4 15.67 29.85 18.46
CA THR A 4 16.48 29.30 19.56
C THR A 4 16.80 27.81 19.35
N SER A 5 17.80 27.28 20.06
CA SER A 5 18.12 25.84 20.05
C SER A 5 16.93 24.97 20.47
N HIS A 6 16.08 25.46 21.39
CA HIS A 6 14.85 24.79 21.81
C HIS A 6 13.78 24.73 20.72
N LEU A 7 13.63 25.79 19.92
CA LEU A 7 12.71 25.80 18.77
C LEU A 7 13.24 24.91 17.65
N PHE A 8 14.55 24.92 17.41
CA PHE A 8 15.18 24.03 16.44
C PHE A 8 14.96 22.55 16.81
N GLU A 9 15.21 22.17 18.08
CA GLU A 9 14.93 20.83 18.60
C GLU A 9 13.44 20.45 18.45
N ALA A 10 12.53 21.37 18.81
CA ALA A 10 11.10 21.15 18.67
C ALA A 10 10.71 20.89 17.21
N TYR A 11 11.29 21.64 16.26
CA TYR A 11 11.01 21.51 14.83
C TYR A 11 11.50 20.17 14.26
N LEU A 12 12.69 19.71 14.68
CA LEU A 12 13.22 18.39 14.27
C LEU A 12 12.24 17.26 14.62
N LYS A 13 11.57 17.36 15.78
CA LYS A 13 10.59 16.37 16.24
C LYS A 13 9.18 16.59 15.65
N CYS A 14 8.71 17.84 15.59
CA CYS A 14 7.38 18.20 15.09
C CYS A 14 7.23 19.71 14.82
N GLN A 15 6.79 20.08 13.62
CA GLN A 15 6.52 21.48 13.25
C GLN A 15 5.47 22.15 14.14
N THR A 16 4.37 21.45 14.44
CA THR A 16 3.33 21.96 15.35
C THR A 16 3.87 22.20 16.74
N LYS A 17 4.76 21.33 17.26
CA LYS A 17 5.42 21.55 18.56
C LYS A 17 6.27 22.81 18.56
N CYS A 18 7.05 23.03 17.49
CA CYS A 18 7.84 24.25 17.31
C CYS A 18 6.96 25.51 17.31
N PHE A 19 5.87 25.49 16.54
CA PHE A 19 4.92 26.60 16.47
C PHE A 19 4.30 26.88 17.84
N LEU A 20 3.70 25.88 18.50
CA LEU A 20 3.06 26.06 19.82
C LEU A 20 4.03 26.61 20.87
N ARG A 21 5.27 26.11 20.93
CA ARG A 21 6.31 26.64 21.83
C ARG A 21 6.68 28.09 21.54
N SER A 22 6.75 28.48 20.26
CA SER A 22 7.10 29.85 19.89
C SER A 22 6.05 30.89 20.29
N PHE A 23 4.77 30.47 20.39
CA PHE A 23 3.66 31.31 20.85
C PHE A 23 3.41 31.23 22.37
N GLY A 24 4.21 30.44 23.10
CA GLY A 24 4.06 30.30 24.56
C GLY A 24 2.80 29.54 24.99
N GLU A 25 2.26 28.68 24.13
CA GLU A 25 1.09 27.86 24.44
C GLU A 25 1.36 26.92 25.62
N THR A 26 0.41 26.84 26.55
CA THR A 26 0.52 25.99 27.73
C THR A 26 0.38 24.52 27.34
N ALA A 27 1.40 23.73 27.63
CA ALA A 27 1.36 22.29 27.44
C ALA A 27 0.42 21.62 28.46
N THR A 28 -0.21 20.51 28.04
CA THR A 28 -1.05 19.69 28.93
C THR A 28 -0.26 18.75 29.84
N GLY A 29 1.07 18.72 29.70
CA GLY A 29 1.96 17.79 30.41
C GLY A 29 2.07 16.42 29.73
N ASN A 30 3.17 15.71 30.02
CA ASN A 30 3.41 14.32 29.65
C ASN A 30 4.58 13.79 30.51
N ASP A 31 4.32 12.81 31.37
CA ASP A 31 5.30 12.27 32.32
C ASP A 31 6.61 11.84 31.65
N TYR A 32 6.51 11.22 30.47
CA TYR A 32 7.69 10.79 29.72
C TYR A 32 8.48 11.99 29.21
N SER A 33 7.82 13.02 28.68
CA SER A 33 8.47 14.26 28.24
C SER A 33 9.17 14.96 29.39
N GLU A 34 8.52 15.05 30.56
CA GLU A 34 9.07 15.65 31.77
C GLU A 34 10.26 14.85 32.30
N TRP A 35 10.14 13.53 32.35
CA TRP A 35 11.23 12.64 32.73
C TRP A 35 12.44 12.77 31.79
N VAL A 36 12.23 12.83 30.48
CA VAL A 36 13.30 13.04 29.49
C VAL A 36 14.00 14.38 29.73
N GLN A 37 13.24 15.45 29.96
CA GLN A 37 13.80 16.78 30.26
C GLN A 37 14.62 16.74 31.56
N ALA A 38 14.12 16.09 32.60
CA ALA A 38 14.82 15.93 33.88
C ALA A 38 16.11 15.11 33.75
N GLN A 39 16.09 13.99 33.01
CA GLN A 39 17.30 13.18 32.76
C GLN A 39 18.33 13.98 31.95
N GLN A 40 17.91 14.65 30.88
CA GLN A 40 18.79 15.46 30.06
C GLN A 40 19.41 16.62 30.86
N SER A 41 18.64 17.25 31.74
CA SER A 41 19.12 18.33 32.61
C SER A 41 20.12 17.82 33.66
N SER A 42 19.80 16.70 34.33
CA SER A 42 20.69 16.05 35.28
C SER A 42 22.01 15.62 34.63
N TYR A 43 21.93 14.96 33.46
CA TYR A 43 23.10 14.50 32.72
C TYR A 43 23.97 15.67 32.25
N ARG A 44 23.36 16.76 31.77
CA ARG A 44 24.06 18.00 31.41
C ARG A 44 24.79 18.59 32.61
N SER A 45 24.12 18.76 33.75
CA SER A 45 24.71 19.31 34.97
C SER A 45 25.89 18.47 35.49
N GLU A 46 25.77 17.14 35.46
CA GLU A 46 26.86 16.25 35.87
C GLU A 46 28.01 16.24 34.84
N GLY A 47 27.71 16.35 33.55
CA GLY A 47 28.70 16.51 32.48
C GLY A 47 29.52 17.78 32.65
N ILE A 48 28.85 18.90 32.89
CA ILE A 48 29.47 20.20 33.16
C ILE A 48 30.34 20.13 34.43
N LYS A 49 29.81 19.56 35.52
CA LYS A 49 30.55 19.44 36.78
C LYS A 49 31.88 18.70 36.59
N ARG A 50 31.90 17.61 35.81
CA ARG A 50 33.15 16.88 35.52
C ARG A 50 34.12 17.70 34.69
N LEU A 51 33.64 18.36 33.62
CA LEU A 51 34.49 19.27 32.84
C LEU A 51 35.13 20.36 33.70
N THR A 52 34.37 20.96 34.64
CA THR A 52 34.90 21.98 35.55
C THR A 52 35.88 21.46 36.60
N GLN A 53 35.84 20.16 36.92
CA GLN A 53 36.75 19.54 37.88
C GLN A 53 38.06 19.13 37.23
N GLU A 54 38.01 18.69 35.98
CA GLU A 54 39.20 18.33 35.19
C GLU A 54 39.99 19.56 34.74
N ALA A 55 39.31 20.70 34.52
CA ALA A 55 39.95 21.97 34.22
C ALA A 55 40.32 22.74 35.51
N ALA A 56 41.45 23.45 35.52
CA ALA A 56 41.75 24.37 36.62
C ALA A 56 40.66 25.45 36.72
N LYS A 57 40.20 25.81 37.93
CA LYS A 57 39.10 26.78 38.15
C LYS A 57 39.27 28.10 37.37
N ASN A 58 40.50 28.55 37.16
CA ASN A 58 40.83 29.79 36.45
C ASN A 58 40.77 29.67 34.92
N GLN A 59 40.46 28.48 34.39
CA GLN A 59 40.35 28.18 32.96
C GLN A 59 38.91 27.90 32.50
N CYS A 60 37.92 28.02 33.40
CA CYS A 60 36.50 27.88 33.05
C CYS A 60 35.78 29.24 33.19
N VAL A 61 34.98 29.60 32.18
CA VAL A 61 34.07 30.75 32.24
C VAL A 61 32.64 30.24 32.11
N ILE A 62 31.74 30.73 32.96
CA ILE A 62 30.33 30.34 32.99
C ILE A 62 29.48 31.50 32.51
N GLY A 63 28.51 31.23 31.64
CA GLY A 63 27.53 32.20 31.17
C GLY A 63 27.95 32.95 29.91
N SER A 64 27.52 34.22 29.79
CA SER A 64 27.73 35.03 28.59
C SER A 64 29.19 35.45 28.43
N ILE A 65 29.76 35.18 27.26
CA ILE A 65 31.14 35.51 26.91
C ILE A 65 31.14 36.71 25.99
N ASN A 66 32.09 37.64 26.19
CA ASN A 66 32.38 38.64 25.17
C ASN A 66 33.12 37.97 24.02
N TRP A 67 32.40 37.67 22.94
CA TRP A 67 32.94 36.95 21.80
C TRP A 67 33.94 37.78 20.97
N GLU A 68 33.98 39.10 21.17
CA GLU A 68 34.92 40.02 20.51
C GLU A 68 36.36 39.86 21.04
N ASP A 69 36.51 39.48 22.33
CA ASP A 69 37.80 39.37 23.03
C ASP A 69 38.32 37.92 23.14
N VAL A 70 37.76 36.98 22.39
CA VAL A 70 38.07 35.53 22.51
C VAL A 70 39.55 35.22 22.29
N GLN A 71 40.23 35.98 21.42
CA GLN A 71 41.64 35.79 21.11
C GLN A 71 42.57 36.13 22.29
N SER A 72 42.16 37.05 23.18
CA SER A 72 42.94 37.47 24.35
C SER A 72 42.52 36.76 25.65
N ALA A 73 41.45 35.97 25.60
CA ALA A 73 40.92 35.28 26.76
C ALA A 73 41.89 34.22 27.29
N LYS A 74 41.82 33.86 28.59
CA LYS A 74 42.69 32.84 29.22
C LYS A 74 41.95 31.53 29.57
N TRP A 75 40.71 31.39 29.13
CA TRP A 75 39.89 30.21 29.42
C TRP A 75 40.14 29.08 28.41
N SER A 76 40.03 27.85 28.92
CA SER A 76 40.07 26.58 28.16
C SER A 76 38.65 26.07 27.89
N PHE A 77 37.71 26.33 28.79
CA PHE A 77 36.30 25.98 28.64
C PHE A 77 35.35 27.14 28.93
N ALA A 78 34.33 27.23 28.10
CA ALA A 78 33.20 28.13 28.21
C ALA A 78 31.94 27.29 28.45
N ILE A 79 31.16 27.58 29.49
CA ILE A 79 30.10 26.69 29.98
C ILE A 79 28.76 27.42 29.97
N GLU A 80 27.72 26.73 29.50
CA GLU A 80 26.36 27.26 29.37
C GLU A 80 26.34 28.63 28.66
N THR A 81 27.14 28.73 27.60
CA THR A 81 27.31 29.99 26.87
C THR A 81 26.23 30.16 25.83
N THR A 82 25.64 31.35 25.79
CA THR A 82 24.70 31.73 24.75
C THR A 82 25.44 32.39 23.61
N ALA A 83 25.34 31.81 22.41
CA ALA A 83 25.82 32.39 21.16
C ALA A 83 24.63 32.99 20.42
N ARG A 84 24.69 34.26 20.05
CA ARG A 84 23.62 34.95 19.32
C ARG A 84 24.17 35.63 18.08
N ALA A 85 23.62 35.29 16.92
CA ALA A 85 24.00 35.89 15.66
C ALA A 85 22.75 36.17 14.83
N GLN A 86 22.52 37.44 14.47
CA GLN A 86 21.35 37.88 13.71
C GLN A 86 20.03 37.48 14.43
N ASN A 87 19.20 36.66 13.78
CA ASN A 87 17.94 36.12 14.32
C ASN A 87 18.11 34.71 14.93
N LEU A 88 19.35 34.26 15.17
CA LEU A 88 19.65 32.95 15.72
C LEU A 88 20.25 33.05 17.11
N GLU A 89 19.85 32.15 17.99
CA GLU A 89 20.40 32.01 19.33
C GLU A 89 20.58 30.52 19.65
N SER A 90 21.76 30.15 20.14
CA SER A 90 21.99 28.81 20.68
C SER A 90 22.59 28.88 22.08
N THR A 91 21.98 28.14 23.01
CA THR A 91 22.56 27.84 24.31
C THR A 91 23.44 26.60 24.18
N ILE A 92 24.75 26.82 24.11
CA ILE A 92 25.75 25.77 23.94
C ILE A 92 26.14 25.24 25.33
N HIS A 93 26.13 23.91 25.53
CA HIS A 93 26.37 23.34 26.86
C HIS A 93 27.81 23.61 27.33
N ALA A 94 28.79 23.41 26.45
CA ALA A 94 30.15 23.90 26.65
C ALA A 94 30.85 24.19 25.31
N VAL A 95 31.88 25.03 25.32
CA VAL A 95 32.79 25.26 24.19
C VAL A 95 34.20 25.07 24.71
N ALA A 96 34.94 24.15 24.10
CA ALA A 96 36.36 23.94 24.38
C ALA A 96 37.20 24.78 23.43
N ARG A 97 38.25 25.41 23.96
CA ARG A 97 39.28 26.08 23.18
C ARG A 97 40.51 25.18 23.11
N VAL A 98 40.93 24.85 21.89
CA VAL A 98 42.10 24.01 21.63
C VAL A 98 43.10 24.81 20.79
N THR A 99 44.33 24.93 21.30
CA THR A 99 45.46 25.52 20.57
C THR A 99 46.20 24.42 19.83
N SER A 100 46.33 24.52 18.50
CA SER A 100 47.16 23.61 17.70
C SER A 100 48.65 23.94 17.87
N GLU A 101 49.49 22.95 18.13
CA GLU A 101 50.96 23.10 18.19
C GLU A 101 51.64 23.15 16.81
N VAL A 102 50.91 22.81 15.75
CA VAL A 102 51.44 22.73 14.37
C VAL A 102 51.04 23.98 13.59
N GLN A 103 52.05 24.84 13.34
CA GLN A 103 52.13 25.99 12.42
C GLN A 103 50.90 26.93 12.32
N ASP A 104 51.12 28.18 12.76
CA ASP A 104 50.24 29.36 12.62
C ASP A 104 48.80 29.29 13.17
N LYS A 105 48.67 29.64 14.46
CA LYS A 105 47.60 30.48 15.07
C LYS A 105 46.13 30.21 14.73
N LEU A 106 45.71 28.97 14.45
CA LEU A 106 44.28 28.65 14.43
C LEU A 106 43.84 28.06 15.77
N GLU A 107 43.33 28.94 16.63
CA GLU A 107 42.57 28.53 17.81
C GLU A 107 41.25 27.89 17.36
N LEU A 108 41.07 26.61 17.70
CA LEU A 108 39.87 25.87 17.36
C LEU A 108 38.90 25.93 18.55
N LEU A 109 37.76 26.55 18.33
CA LEU A 109 36.62 26.48 19.25
C LEU A 109 35.74 25.28 18.88
N ILE A 110 35.51 24.40 19.83
CA ILE A 110 34.78 23.14 19.63
C ILE A 110 33.57 23.14 20.57
N PRO A 111 32.33 23.29 20.04
CA PRO A 111 31.13 23.11 20.85
C PRO A 111 31.01 21.67 21.32
N ILE A 112 30.61 21.50 22.57
CA ILE A 112 30.39 20.23 23.25
C ILE A 112 28.93 20.17 23.67
N ARG A 113 28.23 19.10 23.27
CA ARG A 113 26.86 18.83 23.67
C ARG A 113 26.77 17.52 24.46
N PHE A 114 26.20 17.58 25.65
CA PHE A 114 25.86 16.42 26.46
C PHE A 114 24.50 15.86 26.07
N VAL A 115 24.41 14.55 25.83
CA VAL A 115 23.17 13.84 25.47
C VAL A 115 23.05 12.58 26.32
N PHE A 116 22.00 12.42 27.12
CA PHE A 116 21.96 11.30 28.08
C PHE A 116 21.79 9.92 27.41
N THR A 117 21.30 9.85 26.17
CA THR A 117 21.01 8.57 25.51
C THR A 117 22.27 7.87 25.01
N ASN A 118 22.30 6.55 25.16
CA ASN A 118 23.37 5.70 24.63
C ASN A 118 23.38 5.70 23.09
N LYS A 119 22.20 5.64 22.47
CA LYS A 119 22.07 5.70 21.01
C LYS A 119 21.86 7.14 20.54
N LEU A 120 22.80 7.64 19.73
CA LEU A 120 22.67 8.95 19.09
C LEU A 120 21.86 8.86 17.79
N ASP A 121 20.84 9.72 17.68
CA ASP A 121 20.06 9.92 16.46
C ASP A 121 20.68 11.01 15.56
N LYS A 122 20.09 11.20 14.38
CA LYS A 122 20.50 12.28 13.47
C LYS A 122 20.22 13.65 14.09
N ASP A 123 19.17 13.77 14.87
CA ASP A 123 18.71 15.02 15.47
C ASP A 123 19.74 15.57 16.45
N ALA A 124 20.35 14.71 17.28
CA ALA A 124 21.45 15.10 18.18
C ALA A 124 22.65 15.69 17.41
N LYS A 125 22.99 15.14 16.24
CA LYS A 125 24.06 15.65 15.37
C LYS A 125 23.67 16.99 14.72
N LEU A 126 22.41 17.14 14.31
CA LEU A 126 21.89 18.38 13.75
C LEU A 126 21.81 19.50 14.80
N LEU A 127 21.49 19.17 16.05
CA LEU A 127 21.50 20.12 17.17
C LEU A 127 22.91 20.62 17.46
N LEU A 128 23.91 19.73 17.52
CA LEU A 128 25.31 20.14 17.63
C LEU A 128 25.75 20.99 16.43
N ALA A 129 25.33 20.61 15.22
CA ALA A 129 25.63 21.39 14.02
C ALA A 129 24.97 22.77 14.03
N PHE A 130 23.79 22.92 14.63
CA PHE A 130 23.16 24.22 14.87
C PHE A 130 23.98 25.06 15.85
N ASP A 131 24.47 24.48 16.95
CA ASP A 131 25.37 25.17 17.89
C ASP A 131 26.62 25.71 17.18
N ALA A 132 27.28 24.85 16.40
CA ALA A 132 28.45 25.22 15.61
C ALA A 132 28.13 26.26 14.53
N PHE A 133 26.95 26.20 13.91
CA PHE A 133 26.52 27.14 12.88
C PHE A 133 26.30 28.55 13.46
N VAL A 134 25.61 28.66 14.60
CA VAL A 134 25.42 29.95 15.30
C VAL A 134 26.76 30.51 15.77
N LEU A 135 27.63 29.65 16.33
CA LEU A 135 28.98 30.04 16.74
C LEU A 135 29.83 30.51 15.55
N SER A 136 29.74 29.85 14.39
CA SER A 136 30.44 30.25 13.17
C SER A 136 30.01 31.62 12.68
N LYS A 137 28.70 31.89 12.74
CA LYS A 137 28.11 33.19 12.36
C LYS A 137 28.54 34.31 13.29
N LEU A 138 28.64 34.02 14.58
CA LEU A 138 29.07 34.97 15.60
C LEU A 138 30.56 35.33 15.46
N LEU A 139 31.41 34.33 15.18
CA LEU A 139 32.86 34.51 15.06
C LEU A 139 33.32 34.99 13.68
N GLY A 140 32.45 34.91 12.67
CA GLY A 140 32.83 35.15 11.26
C GLY A 140 33.80 34.10 10.70
N ARG A 141 33.94 32.94 11.35
CA ARG A 141 34.88 31.85 11.00
C ARG A 141 34.15 30.51 11.05
N GLU A 142 34.55 29.56 10.21
CA GLU A 142 33.92 28.24 10.21
C GLU A 142 34.32 27.40 11.44
N VAL A 143 33.32 26.92 12.19
CA VAL A 143 33.48 25.91 13.23
C VAL A 143 33.17 24.55 12.62
N GLY A 144 34.21 23.86 12.14
CA GLY A 144 34.09 22.60 11.38
C GLY A 144 34.01 21.32 12.21
N LEU A 145 34.22 21.40 13.53
CA LEU A 145 34.21 20.25 14.45
C LEU A 145 33.38 20.55 15.69
N GLY A 146 32.61 19.56 16.14
CA GLY A 146 31.92 19.57 17.44
C GLY A 146 32.02 18.21 18.13
N LYS A 147 31.76 18.18 19.44
CA LYS A 147 31.82 16.97 20.28
C LYS A 147 30.47 16.68 20.90
N ILE A 148 30.06 15.41 20.89
CA ILE A 148 28.91 14.93 21.64
C ILE A 148 29.42 13.97 22.72
N VAL A 149 29.14 14.26 23.99
CA VAL A 149 29.38 13.34 25.11
C VAL A 149 28.05 12.67 25.42
N HIS A 150 27.98 11.34 25.31
CA HIS A 150 26.71 10.63 25.40
C HIS A 150 26.76 9.29 26.12
N GLY A 151 25.57 8.82 26.52
CA GLY A 151 25.37 7.52 27.13
C GLY A 151 25.87 7.40 28.57
N ASP A 152 25.61 6.24 29.16
CA ASP A 152 25.97 5.91 30.54
C ASP A 152 27.50 5.92 30.74
N ASP A 153 28.23 5.42 29.73
CA ASP A 153 29.71 5.38 29.70
C ASP A 153 30.37 6.73 29.32
N ARG A 154 29.56 7.75 28.97
CA ARG A 154 30.02 9.08 28.55
C ARG A 154 30.98 9.07 27.37
N THR A 155 30.71 8.21 26.40
CA THR A 155 31.52 8.12 25.18
C THR A 155 31.50 9.45 24.42
N THR A 156 32.65 9.86 23.91
CA THR A 156 32.78 11.10 23.13
C THR A 156 32.77 10.81 21.63
N LEU A 157 31.83 11.41 20.91
CA LEU A 157 31.75 11.37 19.46
C LEU A 157 32.18 12.72 18.86
N ASN A 158 33.18 12.70 17.99
CA ASN A 158 33.57 13.86 17.19
C ASN A 158 32.69 13.92 15.91
N VAL A 159 32.07 15.07 15.67
CA VAL A 159 31.18 15.31 14.52
C VAL A 159 31.77 16.41 13.63
N LYS A 160 31.89 16.13 12.32
CA LYS A 160 32.26 17.12 11.30
C LYS A 160 31.03 17.97 10.98
N THR A 161 30.93 19.14 11.59
CA THR A 161 29.75 20.03 11.50
C THR A 161 29.61 20.67 10.12
N GLY A 162 30.73 20.90 9.41
CA GLY A 162 30.74 21.47 8.05
C GLY A 162 29.86 20.71 7.06
N ALA A 163 29.78 19.37 7.18
CA ALA A 163 28.94 18.53 6.31
C ALA A 163 27.43 18.72 6.53
N LEU A 164 27.01 19.26 7.69
CA LEU A 164 25.62 19.44 8.09
C LEU A 164 25.13 20.89 7.94
N VAL A 165 26.02 21.84 7.61
CA VAL A 165 25.71 23.28 7.56
C VAL A 165 24.61 23.60 6.54
N SER A 166 24.61 22.95 5.37
CA SER A 166 23.58 23.17 4.35
C SER A 166 22.20 22.72 4.82
N GLU A 167 22.12 21.59 5.51
CA GLU A 167 20.88 21.07 6.09
C GLU A 167 20.37 21.96 7.22
N VAL A 168 21.25 22.37 8.14
CA VAL A 168 20.91 23.29 9.24
C VAL A 168 20.38 24.62 8.70
N ARG A 169 21.01 25.17 7.65
CA ARG A 169 20.55 26.40 7.00
C ARG A 169 19.14 26.25 6.42
N GLY A 170 18.91 25.18 5.64
CA GLY A 170 17.59 24.92 5.07
C GLY A 170 16.50 24.66 6.12
N LEU A 171 16.85 24.06 7.27
CA LEU A 171 15.92 23.92 8.40
C LEU A 171 15.64 25.25 9.08
N THR A 172 16.66 26.08 9.26
CA THR A 172 16.54 27.42 9.85
C THR A 172 15.65 28.33 9.01
N GLU A 173 15.81 28.30 7.69
CA GLU A 173 14.94 29.03 6.75
C GLU A 173 13.48 28.59 6.88
N LYS A 174 13.21 27.27 6.88
CA LYS A 174 11.84 26.74 7.07
C LYS A 174 11.24 27.11 8.42
N ILE A 175 12.04 27.13 9.50
CA ILE A 175 11.58 27.59 10.82
C ILE A 175 11.25 29.09 10.73
N GLY A 176 12.11 29.88 10.08
CA GLY A 176 11.86 31.31 9.85
C GLY A 176 10.54 31.56 9.11
N ASP A 177 10.27 30.80 8.06
CA ASP A 177 9.01 30.87 7.30
C ASP A 177 7.80 30.47 8.15
N LEU A 178 7.91 29.36 8.90
CA LEU A 178 6.87 28.88 9.80
C LEU A 178 6.51 29.93 10.86
N LEU A 179 7.52 30.54 11.47
CA LEU A 179 7.35 31.54 12.52
C LEU A 179 6.89 32.91 11.98
N SER A 180 7.13 33.19 10.71
CA SER A 180 6.65 34.42 10.05
C SER A 180 5.19 34.29 9.58
N SER A 181 4.72 33.07 9.38
CA SER A 181 3.31 32.79 9.14
C SER A 181 2.51 32.98 10.44
N ASN A 182 1.64 33.98 10.50
CA ASN A 182 0.70 34.17 11.62
C ASN A 182 -0.38 33.06 11.71
N SER A 183 -0.25 31.98 10.94
CA SER A 183 -1.20 30.87 10.91
C SER A 183 -0.53 29.57 11.36
N PRO A 184 -1.20 28.76 12.19
CA PRO A 184 -0.63 27.51 12.67
C PRO A 184 -0.36 26.56 11.50
N PRO A 185 0.71 25.75 11.58
CA PRO A 185 0.95 24.72 10.59
C PRO A 185 -0.20 23.72 10.59
N GLU A 186 -0.34 23.00 9.48
CA GLU A 186 -1.32 21.93 9.39
C GLU A 186 -1.06 20.88 10.48
N LEU A 187 -2.08 20.60 11.28
CA LEU A 187 -1.99 19.64 12.39
C LEU A 187 -1.85 18.23 11.82
N ILE A 188 -0.70 17.60 12.06
CA ILE A 188 -0.42 16.24 11.63
C ILE A 188 0.09 15.46 12.85
N LEU A 189 -0.63 14.40 13.22
CA LEU A 189 -0.13 13.46 14.23
C LEU A 189 1.02 12.63 13.63
N ASN A 190 2.13 12.55 14.36
CA ASN A 190 3.34 11.86 13.93
C ASN A 190 3.87 10.90 15.01
N ARG A 191 4.97 10.20 14.73
CA ARG A 191 5.56 9.22 15.65
C ARG A 191 6.09 9.82 16.96
N HIS A 192 6.33 11.13 17.02
CA HIS A 192 6.76 11.84 18.23
C HIS A 192 5.60 12.13 19.19
N CYS A 193 4.34 12.06 18.71
CA CYS A 193 3.17 12.40 19.52
C CYS A 193 3.11 11.71 20.90
N PRO A 194 3.39 10.39 21.06
CA PRO A 194 3.34 9.73 22.37
C PRO A 194 4.32 10.29 23.42
N GLN A 195 5.40 10.96 22.97
CA GLN A 195 6.43 11.56 23.83
C GLN A 195 6.27 13.09 23.93
N CYS A 196 5.17 13.64 23.40
CA CYS A 196 4.99 15.07 23.26
C CYS A 196 4.08 15.62 24.37
N GLU A 197 4.51 16.71 25.00
CA GLU A 197 3.74 17.47 25.99
C GLU A 197 2.42 18.09 25.44
N PHE A 198 2.27 18.19 24.12
CA PHE A 198 1.04 18.68 23.45
C PHE A 198 0.18 17.54 22.88
N GLN A 199 0.46 16.28 23.20
CA GLN A 199 -0.21 15.11 22.61
C GLN A 199 -1.74 15.19 22.73
N ASN A 200 -2.24 15.47 23.94
CA ASN A 200 -3.68 15.45 24.22
C ASN A 200 -4.42 16.54 23.44
N GLN A 201 -3.90 17.77 23.50
CA GLN A 201 -4.44 18.91 22.74
C GLN A 201 -4.41 18.66 21.22
N CYS A 202 -3.30 18.12 20.70
CA CYS A 202 -3.17 17.79 19.27
C CYS A 202 -4.13 16.66 18.86
N ARG A 203 -4.24 15.60 19.67
CA ARG A 203 -5.12 14.47 19.38
C ARG A 203 -6.59 14.88 19.41
N GLN A 204 -6.99 15.69 20.39
CA GLN A 204 -8.34 16.23 20.47
C GLN A 204 -8.69 17.04 19.23
N LYS A 205 -7.85 18.01 18.85
CA LYS A 205 -8.05 18.81 17.62
C LYS A 205 -8.11 17.96 16.36
N ALA A 206 -7.31 16.89 16.29
CA ALA A 206 -7.33 15.96 15.16
C ALA A 206 -8.64 15.16 15.09
N VAL A 207 -9.17 14.71 16.24
CA VAL A 207 -10.47 14.03 16.34
C VAL A 207 -11.62 14.97 15.97
N GLU A 208 -11.62 16.19 16.47
CA GLU A 208 -12.64 17.21 16.14
C GLU A 208 -12.68 17.54 14.65
N LYS A 209 -11.51 17.60 13.99
CA LYS A 209 -11.40 17.82 12.54
C LYS A 209 -11.59 16.56 11.71
N ASP A 210 -11.68 15.39 12.34
CA ASP A 210 -11.71 14.08 11.69
C ASP A 210 -10.52 13.86 10.73
N ASP A 211 -9.31 14.35 11.08
CA ASP A 211 -8.16 14.36 10.17
C ASP A 211 -7.60 12.95 9.88
N ILE A 212 -7.16 12.70 8.65
CA ILE A 212 -6.61 11.40 8.22
C ILE A 212 -5.38 10.97 9.04
N SER A 213 -4.62 11.89 9.63
CA SER A 213 -3.46 11.58 10.47
C SER A 213 -3.81 10.82 11.76
N LEU A 214 -5.10 10.71 12.12
CA LEU A 214 -5.55 9.80 13.17
C LEU A 214 -5.19 8.35 12.87
N LEU A 215 -5.15 7.94 11.60
CA LEU A 215 -4.76 6.58 11.19
C LEU A 215 -3.26 6.40 11.36
N SER A 216 -2.83 5.76 12.46
CA SER A 216 -1.42 5.81 12.91
C SER A 216 -0.39 5.21 11.93
N SER A 217 -0.81 4.27 11.07
CA SER A 217 0.05 3.63 10.07
C SER A 217 0.10 4.36 8.73
N ILE A 218 -0.65 5.44 8.53
CA ILE A 218 -0.65 6.17 7.27
C ILE A 218 0.64 6.99 7.10
N THR A 219 1.34 6.78 5.99
CA THR A 219 2.56 7.51 5.69
C THR A 219 2.27 8.93 5.21
N GLU A 220 3.27 9.80 5.27
CA GLU A 220 3.14 11.17 4.74
C GLU A 220 2.84 11.18 3.24
N THR A 221 3.47 10.30 2.47
CA THR A 221 3.24 10.18 1.03
C THR A 221 1.81 9.74 0.71
N GLU A 222 1.27 8.77 1.44
CA GLU A 222 -0.13 8.34 1.30
C GLU A 222 -1.10 9.46 1.67
N ARG A 223 -0.85 10.17 2.77
CA ARG A 223 -1.66 11.32 3.20
C ARG A 223 -1.65 12.43 2.13
N GLN A 224 -0.50 12.80 1.59
CA GLN A 224 -0.42 13.77 0.48
C GLN A 224 -1.12 13.25 -0.79
N GLY A 225 -1.03 11.94 -1.05
CA GLY A 225 -1.75 11.28 -2.14
C GLY A 225 -3.28 11.29 -1.99
N HIS A 226 -3.79 11.36 -0.76
CA HIS A 226 -5.22 11.57 -0.47
C HIS A 226 -5.60 13.05 -0.54
N ARG A 227 -4.79 13.95 0.03
CA ARG A 227 -5.02 15.40 0.02
C ARG A 227 -5.02 16.00 -1.39
N SER A 228 -4.12 15.55 -2.26
CA SER A 228 -4.12 15.93 -3.69
C SER A 228 -5.40 15.54 -4.44
N LYS A 229 -6.20 14.61 -3.90
CA LYS A 229 -7.53 14.22 -4.41
C LYS A 229 -8.68 14.92 -3.67
N GLY A 230 -8.39 15.87 -2.80
CA GLY A 230 -9.37 16.58 -1.97
C GLY A 230 -9.92 15.75 -0.79
N ILE A 231 -9.22 14.70 -0.36
CA ILE A 231 -9.62 13.86 0.77
C ILE A 231 -8.75 14.24 1.97
N PHE A 232 -9.37 14.86 2.97
CA PHE A 232 -8.71 15.37 4.18
C PHE A 232 -9.16 14.65 5.46
N THR A 233 -10.37 14.08 5.46
CA THR A 233 -10.95 13.46 6.65
C THR A 233 -11.09 11.93 6.58
N VAL A 234 -11.11 11.26 7.73
CA VAL A 234 -11.36 9.82 7.84
C VAL A 234 -12.74 9.49 7.28
N THR A 235 -13.75 10.32 7.56
CA THR A 235 -15.09 10.17 6.99
C THR A 235 -15.07 10.24 5.47
N GLN A 236 -14.37 11.20 4.85
CA GLN A 236 -14.25 11.25 3.39
C GLN A 236 -13.56 10.00 2.83
N LEU A 237 -12.49 9.56 3.50
CA LEU A 237 -11.72 8.38 3.12
C LEU A 237 -12.59 7.10 3.16
N SER A 238 -13.49 6.98 4.14
CA SER A 238 -14.41 5.84 4.28
C SER A 238 -15.31 5.61 3.05
N TYR A 239 -15.72 6.69 2.36
CA TYR A 239 -16.56 6.60 1.16
C TYR A 239 -15.79 6.15 -0.10
N THR A 240 -14.46 6.09 -0.03
CA THR A 240 -13.63 5.70 -1.17
C THR A 240 -13.43 4.20 -1.27
N PHE A 241 -13.70 3.44 -0.20
CA PHE A 241 -13.53 1.99 -0.22
C PHE A 241 -14.49 1.36 -1.24
N ARG A 242 -13.92 0.52 -2.11
CA ARG A 242 -14.69 -0.27 -3.08
C ARG A 242 -14.19 -1.70 -3.03
N PRO A 243 -15.03 -2.67 -2.62
CA PRO A 243 -14.63 -4.06 -2.64
C PRO A 243 -14.33 -4.47 -4.09
N ARG A 244 -13.05 -4.75 -4.38
CA ARG A 244 -12.62 -5.25 -5.68
C ARG A 244 -12.56 -6.77 -5.60
N ARG A 245 -13.20 -7.45 -6.55
CA ARG A 245 -13.03 -8.88 -6.72
C ARG A 245 -11.56 -9.15 -7.09
N VAL A 246 -10.91 -10.00 -6.33
CA VAL A 246 -9.59 -10.53 -6.69
C VAL A 246 -9.72 -11.21 -8.05
N PRO A 247 -8.86 -10.89 -9.04
CA PRO A 247 -8.90 -11.55 -10.33
C PRO A 247 -8.72 -13.07 -10.17
N LYS A 248 -9.58 -13.87 -10.82
CA LYS A 248 -9.59 -15.36 -10.71
C LYS A 248 -8.25 -16.05 -11.07
N ARG A 249 -7.28 -15.31 -11.63
CA ARG A 249 -5.98 -15.82 -12.08
C ARG A 249 -4.79 -15.23 -11.30
N ALA A 250 -5.05 -14.45 -10.25
CA ALA A 250 -3.99 -13.92 -9.40
C ALA A 250 -3.38 -15.08 -8.61
N LYS A 251 -2.17 -15.50 -8.98
CA LYS A 251 -1.32 -16.35 -8.15
C LYS A 251 -0.73 -15.42 -7.07
N ASN A 252 -1.19 -15.55 -5.82
CA ASN A 252 -0.78 -14.71 -4.68
C ASN A 252 -1.08 -13.21 -4.87
N PRO A 253 -2.38 -12.80 -4.88
CA PRO A 253 -2.72 -11.38 -4.88
C PRO A 253 -2.08 -10.69 -3.67
N ALA A 254 -1.39 -9.59 -3.89
CA ALA A 254 -0.96 -8.73 -2.79
C ALA A 254 -2.21 -8.32 -1.99
N THR A 255 -2.14 -8.45 -0.66
CA THR A 255 -3.18 -8.03 0.27
C THR A 255 -2.72 -6.74 0.97
N PRO A 256 -2.66 -5.60 0.27
CA PRO A 256 -2.32 -4.34 0.91
C PRO A 256 -3.38 -4.01 1.97
N HIS A 257 -2.95 -3.37 3.05
CA HIS A 257 -3.89 -2.83 4.03
C HIS A 257 -4.67 -1.66 3.42
N TYR A 258 -5.99 -1.70 3.50
CA TYR A 258 -6.86 -0.68 2.92
C TYR A 258 -7.28 0.35 3.98
N PHE A 259 -6.60 1.49 4.04
CA PHE A 259 -6.97 2.60 4.95
C PHE A 259 -8.42 3.06 4.77
N ALA A 260 -8.96 3.00 3.55
CA ALA A 260 -10.37 3.30 3.29
C ALA A 260 -11.33 2.31 3.97
N LEU A 261 -10.95 1.04 4.12
CA LEU A 261 -11.73 0.05 4.86
C LEU A 261 -11.60 0.26 6.37
N GLN A 262 -10.41 0.63 6.86
CA GLN A 262 -10.23 1.03 8.26
C GLN A 262 -11.12 2.24 8.61
N ALA A 263 -11.11 3.26 7.74
CA ALA A 263 -11.98 4.43 7.88
C ALA A 263 -13.48 4.06 7.86
N LEU A 264 -13.86 3.08 7.03
CA LEU A 264 -15.22 2.54 7.00
C LEU A 264 -15.58 1.80 8.30
N ALA A 265 -14.64 1.01 8.84
CA ALA A 265 -14.79 0.32 10.12
C ALA A 265 -15.07 1.32 11.25
N ILE A 266 -14.26 2.39 11.35
CA ILE A 266 -14.40 3.44 12.35
C ILE A 266 -15.77 4.12 12.24
N ARG A 267 -16.16 4.55 11.03
CA ARG A 267 -17.43 5.25 10.79
C ARG A 267 -18.64 4.38 11.18
N GLU A 268 -18.61 3.10 10.83
CA GLU A 268 -19.74 2.18 11.04
C GLU A 268 -19.65 1.37 12.33
N LYS A 269 -18.61 1.60 13.15
CA LYS A 269 -18.32 0.85 14.38
C LYS A 269 -18.44 -0.66 14.19
N THR A 270 -17.93 -1.15 13.06
CA THR A 270 -18.09 -2.53 12.59
C THR A 270 -16.71 -3.13 12.30
N VAL A 271 -16.48 -4.36 12.75
CA VAL A 271 -15.26 -5.12 12.42
C VAL A 271 -15.42 -5.73 11.03
N TYR A 272 -14.55 -5.35 10.11
CA TYR A 272 -14.56 -5.87 8.75
C TYR A 272 -13.52 -6.97 8.55
N VAL A 273 -13.95 -8.10 7.97
CA VAL A 273 -13.06 -9.22 7.64
C VAL A 273 -12.85 -9.28 6.12
N HIS A 274 -11.62 -9.06 5.69
CA HIS A 274 -11.16 -9.08 4.31
C HIS A 274 -10.32 -10.32 4.01
N GLY A 275 -10.83 -11.21 3.16
CA GLY A 275 -10.18 -12.49 2.91
C GLY A 275 -10.37 -13.46 4.09
N ALA A 276 -9.42 -14.38 4.26
CA ALA A 276 -9.46 -15.39 5.30
C ALA A 276 -8.09 -15.41 6.02
N PRO A 277 -7.97 -14.77 7.19
CA PRO A 277 -6.78 -14.94 8.02
C PRO A 277 -6.68 -16.41 8.43
N ARG A 278 -5.48 -16.98 8.38
CA ARG A 278 -5.22 -18.36 8.80
C ARG A 278 -4.05 -18.38 9.76
N PHE A 279 -4.29 -18.96 10.93
CA PHE A 279 -3.24 -19.30 11.88
C PHE A 279 -2.90 -20.78 11.72
N PRO A 280 -1.62 -21.16 11.88
CA PRO A 280 -1.24 -22.56 11.98
C PRO A 280 -1.90 -23.20 13.20
N GLU A 281 -2.50 -24.38 13.01
CA GLU A 281 -3.09 -25.17 14.09
C GLU A 281 -1.99 -25.71 15.01
N SER A 282 -2.25 -25.72 16.32
CA SER A 282 -1.36 -26.30 17.33
C SER A 282 -2.14 -26.56 18.61
N LYS A 283 -1.80 -27.65 19.31
CA LYS A 283 -2.42 -28.05 20.58
C LYS A 283 -2.02 -27.16 21.75
N THR A 284 -0.81 -26.62 21.71
CA THR A 284 -0.28 -25.74 22.75
C THR A 284 0.09 -24.40 22.14
N GLN A 285 -0.35 -23.31 22.77
CA GLN A 285 -0.07 -21.94 22.32
C GLN A 285 0.72 -21.23 23.40
N VAL A 286 1.80 -20.55 23.01
CA VAL A 286 2.63 -19.75 23.90
C VAL A 286 2.50 -18.29 23.48
N TYR A 287 1.88 -17.46 24.29
CA TYR A 287 1.78 -16.01 24.06
C TYR A 287 2.98 -15.33 24.69
N LEU A 288 3.80 -14.71 23.85
CA LEU A 288 5.10 -14.15 24.20
C LEU A 288 5.04 -12.63 24.15
N ASP A 289 5.49 -12.01 25.23
CA ASP A 289 5.79 -10.60 25.30
C ASP A 289 7.19 -10.39 25.92
N ILE A 290 7.96 -9.46 25.36
CA ILE A 290 9.33 -9.17 25.81
C ILE A 290 9.45 -7.68 26.08
N GLU A 291 9.93 -7.35 27.26
CA GLU A 291 10.14 -6.00 27.74
C GLU A 291 11.63 -5.64 27.74
N GLY A 292 11.96 -4.46 27.22
CA GLY A 292 13.34 -4.02 27.06
C GLY A 292 13.51 -2.51 27.01
N LEU A 293 14.76 -2.07 27.13
CA LEU A 293 15.17 -0.68 27.02
C LEU A 293 15.77 -0.42 25.64
N PRO A 294 15.09 0.33 24.74
CA PRO A 294 15.57 0.54 23.37
C PRO A 294 16.93 1.22 23.28
N ASP A 295 17.27 2.05 24.27
CA ASP A 295 18.51 2.83 24.31
C ASP A 295 19.74 1.95 24.52
N ASN A 296 19.67 0.99 25.46
CA ASN A 296 20.77 0.08 25.80
C ASN A 296 20.66 -1.25 25.04
N GLN A 297 19.55 -1.48 24.34
CA GLN A 297 19.21 -2.76 23.70
C GLN A 297 19.24 -3.94 24.67
N SER A 298 18.93 -3.69 25.94
CA SER A 298 18.83 -4.69 26.99
C SER A 298 17.38 -5.11 27.22
N TYR A 299 17.16 -6.41 27.39
CA TYR A 299 15.87 -7.01 27.72
C TYR A 299 15.86 -7.39 29.20
N TYR A 300 14.81 -7.01 29.93
CA TYR A 300 14.78 -7.18 31.39
C TYR A 300 13.64 -8.08 31.88
N LEU A 301 12.65 -8.35 31.03
CA LEU A 301 11.52 -9.18 31.39
C LEU A 301 11.00 -9.92 30.15
N ILE A 302 10.76 -11.22 30.30
CA ILE A 302 10.10 -12.07 29.30
C ILE A 302 8.87 -12.68 29.96
N GLY A 303 7.71 -12.46 29.35
CA GLY A 303 6.45 -13.10 29.69
C GLY A 303 6.11 -14.18 28.69
N ALA A 304 5.75 -15.36 29.20
CA ALA A 304 5.31 -16.48 28.37
C ALA A 304 4.08 -17.13 28.99
N LEU A 305 2.91 -16.90 28.39
CA LEU A 305 1.67 -17.57 28.76
C LEU A 305 1.49 -18.83 27.92
N THR A 306 1.66 -20.00 28.54
CA THR A 306 1.42 -21.29 27.89
C THR A 306 0.00 -21.74 28.14
N VAL A 307 -0.75 -21.98 27.06
CA VAL A 307 -2.13 -22.47 27.08
C VAL A 307 -2.18 -23.80 26.35
N SER A 308 -2.61 -24.84 27.06
CA SER A 308 -3.01 -26.14 26.50
C SER A 308 -4.48 -26.43 26.83
N GLU A 309 -5.05 -27.51 26.27
CA GLU A 309 -6.45 -27.89 26.51
C GLU A 309 -6.80 -28.11 27.99
N GLU A 310 -5.81 -28.45 28.83
CA GLU A 310 -6.03 -28.80 30.25
C GLU A 310 -5.53 -27.74 31.24
N LYS A 311 -4.56 -26.88 30.85
CA LYS A 311 -3.86 -25.98 31.78
C LYS A 311 -3.44 -24.67 31.13
N GLU A 312 -3.51 -23.60 31.92
CA GLU A 312 -2.93 -22.29 31.64
C GLU A 312 -1.84 -22.00 32.67
N ILE A 313 -0.62 -21.74 32.19
CA ILE A 313 0.54 -21.48 33.05
C ILE A 313 1.26 -20.24 32.53
N PHE A 314 1.41 -19.24 33.38
CA PHE A 314 2.21 -18.05 33.09
C PHE A 314 3.62 -18.20 33.64
N HIS A 315 4.62 -18.02 32.79
CA HIS A 315 6.02 -17.95 33.16
C HIS A 315 6.52 -16.52 33.00
N SER A 316 7.24 -16.04 34.00
CA SER A 316 7.88 -14.73 33.98
C SER A 316 9.36 -14.89 34.29
N PHE A 317 10.21 -14.36 33.41
CA PHE A 317 11.65 -14.39 33.55
C PHE A 317 12.17 -12.96 33.70
N TRP A 318 12.66 -12.61 34.89
CA TRP A 318 13.03 -11.25 35.26
C TRP A 318 14.54 -11.12 35.48
N ALA A 319 15.13 -10.06 34.93
CA ALA A 319 16.53 -9.69 35.16
C ALA A 319 16.63 -8.43 36.04
N ASP A 320 17.32 -8.55 37.16
CA ASP A 320 17.65 -7.42 38.03
C ASP A 320 18.78 -6.57 37.44
N HIS A 321 19.70 -7.21 36.70
CA HIS A 321 20.86 -6.60 36.05
C HIS A 321 21.03 -7.07 34.60
N GLU A 322 21.72 -6.30 33.76
CA GLU A 322 21.96 -6.65 32.35
C GLU A 322 22.77 -7.94 32.19
N SER A 323 23.61 -8.30 33.17
CA SER A 323 24.36 -9.56 33.15
C SER A 323 23.47 -10.81 33.18
N GLN A 324 22.25 -10.71 33.73
CA GLN A 324 21.29 -11.81 33.83
C GLN A 324 20.44 -11.98 32.57
N GLU A 325 20.65 -11.14 31.54
CA GLU A 325 19.91 -11.21 30.28
C GLU A 325 20.09 -12.59 29.61
N VAL A 326 21.31 -13.14 29.65
CA VAL A 326 21.62 -14.47 29.11
C VAL A 326 20.89 -15.58 29.90
N ASP A 327 20.79 -15.43 31.22
CA ASP A 327 20.15 -16.41 32.09
C ASP A 327 18.64 -16.47 31.86
N ILE A 328 17.96 -15.32 31.81
CA ILE A 328 16.50 -15.27 31.61
C ILE A 328 16.10 -15.83 30.24
N PHE A 329 16.90 -15.56 29.19
CA PHE A 329 16.65 -16.14 27.86
C PHE A 329 16.93 -17.64 27.84
N SER A 330 17.96 -18.11 28.55
CA SER A 330 18.24 -19.54 28.65
C SER A 330 17.09 -20.29 29.33
N GLN A 331 16.60 -19.77 30.46
CA GLN A 331 15.45 -20.31 31.18
C GLN A 331 14.17 -20.29 30.32
N PHE A 332 13.93 -19.20 29.59
CA PHE A 332 12.81 -19.10 28.66
C PHE A 332 12.88 -20.17 27.56
N VAL A 333 14.04 -20.33 26.92
CA VAL A 333 14.24 -21.33 25.85
C VAL A 333 14.00 -22.73 26.39
N GLU A 334 14.51 -23.04 27.58
CA GLU A 334 14.30 -24.34 28.22
C GLU A 334 12.84 -24.60 28.56
N ALA A 335 12.13 -23.62 29.12
CA ALA A 335 10.71 -23.73 29.46
C ALA A 335 9.83 -23.96 28.23
N VAL A 336 10.06 -23.23 27.13
CA VAL A 336 9.25 -23.35 25.91
C VAL A 336 9.58 -24.62 25.13
N CYS A 337 10.83 -25.11 25.18
CA CYS A 337 11.24 -26.34 24.50
C CYS A 337 10.64 -27.63 25.12
N GLN A 338 10.09 -27.58 26.32
CA GLN A 338 9.33 -28.71 26.89
C GLN A 338 8.08 -29.04 26.07
N TRP A 339 7.57 -28.08 25.29
CA TRP A 339 6.37 -28.20 24.48
C TRP A 339 6.75 -28.36 23.00
N ALA A 340 6.95 -29.61 22.56
CA ALA A 340 7.40 -29.92 21.21
C ALA A 340 6.40 -29.50 20.11
N ASP A 341 5.09 -29.62 20.37
CA ASP A 341 4.00 -29.21 19.49
C ASP A 341 3.35 -27.90 19.99
N SER A 342 4.15 -26.84 20.12
CA SER A 342 3.64 -25.51 20.47
C SER A 342 3.87 -24.44 19.41
N ARG A 343 2.91 -23.51 19.30
CA ARG A 343 3.02 -22.31 18.46
C ARG A 343 3.29 -21.09 19.33
N ILE A 344 4.30 -20.31 18.96
CA ILE A 344 4.69 -19.12 19.72
C ILE A 344 4.06 -17.91 19.05
N LEU A 345 3.14 -17.26 19.74
CA LEU A 345 2.38 -16.12 19.25
C LEU A 345 2.98 -14.85 19.85
N HIS A 346 3.23 -13.85 19.01
CA HIS A 346 3.76 -12.56 19.45
C HIS A 346 3.17 -11.42 18.61
N PHE A 347 3.17 -10.19 19.14
CA PHE A 347 2.49 -9.05 18.52
C PHE A 347 3.45 -8.04 17.89
N GLY A 348 3.83 -8.30 16.63
CA GLY A 348 4.73 -7.42 15.89
C GLY A 348 6.04 -8.11 15.55
N ARG A 349 7.12 -7.33 15.36
CA ARG A 349 8.45 -7.89 15.00
C ARG A 349 9.44 -7.85 16.15
N TYR A 350 9.10 -7.17 17.24
CA TYR A 350 10.03 -6.82 18.30
C TYR A 350 10.61 -8.07 18.97
N GLU A 351 9.75 -9.03 19.33
CA GLU A 351 10.13 -10.25 20.06
C GLU A 351 11.08 -11.12 19.22
N THR A 352 10.78 -11.30 17.93
CA THR A 352 11.67 -12.05 17.03
C THR A 352 13.01 -11.36 16.80
N VAL A 353 13.06 -10.03 16.83
CA VAL A 353 14.32 -9.27 16.76
C VAL A 353 15.11 -9.45 18.05
N ALA A 354 14.44 -9.44 19.20
CA ALA A 354 15.05 -9.72 20.49
C ALA A 354 15.67 -11.12 20.54
N LEU A 355 14.89 -12.16 20.17
CA LEU A 355 15.37 -13.54 20.11
C LEU A 355 16.58 -13.72 19.17
N LYS A 356 16.54 -13.13 17.97
CA LYS A 356 17.66 -13.19 17.01
C LYS A 356 18.93 -12.51 17.54
N ARG A 357 18.78 -11.39 18.24
CA ARG A 357 19.91 -10.69 18.86
C ARG A 357 20.49 -11.51 20.01
N MET A 358 19.62 -12.07 20.86
CA MET A 358 20.04 -12.85 22.01
C MET A 358 20.67 -14.18 21.63
N LYS A 359 20.30 -14.77 20.49
CA LYS A 359 20.99 -15.95 19.93
C LYS A 359 22.51 -15.77 19.89
N ALA A 360 23.00 -14.59 19.48
CA ALA A 360 24.43 -14.33 19.39
C ALA A 360 25.14 -14.24 20.76
N LYS A 361 24.40 -13.97 21.85
CA LYS A 361 24.93 -13.89 23.22
C LYS A 361 24.77 -15.20 24.01
N LEU A 362 23.90 -16.11 23.55
CA LEU A 362 23.58 -17.35 24.25
C LEU A 362 24.57 -18.47 23.92
N PRO A 363 24.73 -19.48 24.81
CA PRO A 363 25.56 -20.65 24.54
C PRO A 363 25.17 -21.36 23.24
N GLU A 364 26.17 -21.86 22.50
CA GLU A 364 25.96 -22.52 21.20
C GLU A 364 24.98 -23.70 21.28
N SER A 365 24.93 -24.40 22.43
CA SER A 365 23.98 -25.50 22.69
C SER A 365 22.50 -25.09 22.59
N LEU A 366 22.16 -23.82 22.79
CA LEU A 366 20.80 -23.30 22.71
C LEU A 366 20.45 -22.71 21.34
N HIS A 367 21.42 -22.56 20.42
CA HIS A 367 21.18 -21.92 19.13
C HIS A 367 20.14 -22.65 18.29
N ALA A 368 20.24 -23.99 18.22
CA ALA A 368 19.29 -24.82 17.51
C ALA A 368 17.87 -24.76 18.12
N LYS A 369 17.77 -24.64 19.44
CA LYS A 369 16.49 -24.48 20.15
C LYS A 369 15.84 -23.13 19.82
N ILE A 370 16.62 -22.06 19.75
CA ILE A 370 16.13 -20.73 19.36
C ILE A 370 15.67 -20.71 17.91
N ASP A 371 16.41 -21.37 17.01
CA ASP A 371 15.98 -21.49 15.61
C ASP A 371 14.63 -22.22 15.50
N ALA A 372 14.45 -23.32 16.25
CA ALA A 372 13.17 -24.03 16.33
C ALA A 372 12.04 -23.18 16.95
N ILE A 373 12.35 -22.30 17.92
CA ILE A 373 11.39 -21.32 18.47
C ILE A 373 11.00 -20.31 17.38
N LEU A 374 11.98 -19.76 16.65
CA LEU A 374 11.76 -18.78 15.58
C LEU A 374 10.96 -19.36 14.40
N GLU A 375 11.16 -20.63 14.05
CA GLU A 375 10.38 -21.34 13.02
C GLU A 375 8.91 -21.55 13.46
N ARG A 376 8.68 -21.72 14.76
CA ARG A 376 7.34 -21.86 15.35
C ARG A 376 6.69 -20.52 15.70
N ALA A 377 7.44 -19.42 15.64
CA ALA A 377 6.94 -18.08 15.94
C ALA A 377 5.98 -17.56 14.85
N THR A 378 4.85 -17.01 15.29
CA THR A 378 3.83 -16.40 14.42
C THR A 378 3.53 -15.00 14.90
N ASN A 379 3.81 -14.03 14.03
CA ASN A 379 3.47 -12.65 14.25
C ASN A 379 1.97 -12.44 14.00
N VAL A 380 1.18 -12.33 15.07
CA VAL A 380 -0.27 -12.14 15.01
C VAL A 380 -0.61 -10.87 14.22
N LEU A 381 0.08 -9.75 14.51
CA LEU A 381 -0.16 -8.48 13.81
C LEU A 381 -0.01 -8.62 12.28
N SER A 382 0.96 -9.40 11.80
CA SER A 382 1.15 -9.61 10.36
C SER A 382 0.02 -10.38 9.67
N VAL A 383 -0.64 -11.28 10.41
CA VAL A 383 -1.79 -12.04 9.92
C VAL A 383 -3.04 -11.17 9.92
N ILE A 384 -3.24 -10.35 10.96
CA ILE A 384 -4.48 -9.57 11.12
C ILE A 384 -4.46 -8.31 10.26
N HIS A 385 -3.32 -7.63 10.14
CA HIS A 385 -3.21 -6.32 9.50
C HIS A 385 -3.81 -6.26 8.07
N PRO A 386 -3.58 -7.22 7.16
CA PRO A 386 -4.21 -7.20 5.84
C PRO A 386 -5.69 -7.65 5.83
N HIS A 387 -6.13 -8.36 6.88
CA HIS A 387 -7.35 -9.16 6.86
C HIS A 387 -8.46 -8.69 7.81
N VAL A 388 -8.15 -8.04 8.92
CA VAL A 388 -9.13 -7.65 9.93
C VAL A 388 -8.99 -6.15 10.19
N TYR A 389 -10.11 -5.44 10.04
CA TYR A 389 -10.18 -3.99 10.18
C TYR A 389 -11.09 -3.68 11.35
N PHE A 390 -10.46 -3.36 12.48
CA PHE A 390 -11.14 -2.95 13.71
C PHE A 390 -11.55 -1.47 13.61
N PRO A 391 -12.62 -1.03 14.29
CA PRO A 391 -13.06 0.37 14.29
C PRO A 391 -12.22 1.23 15.24
N VAL A 392 -10.89 1.15 15.11
CA VAL A 392 -9.91 1.87 15.92
C VAL A 392 -8.88 2.58 15.02
N TYR A 393 -8.23 3.60 15.56
CA TYR A 393 -7.29 4.44 14.80
C TYR A 393 -5.90 3.80 14.63
N SER A 394 -5.51 2.89 15.52
CA SER A 394 -4.26 2.13 15.40
C SER A 394 -4.50 0.63 15.56
N ASN A 395 -3.63 -0.17 14.95
CA ASN A 395 -3.59 -1.62 15.13
C ASN A 395 -2.64 -2.02 16.28
N SER A 396 -2.54 -1.19 17.32
CA SER A 396 -1.79 -1.54 18.53
C SER A 396 -2.54 -2.63 19.31
N LEU A 397 -1.82 -3.42 20.10
CA LEU A 397 -2.43 -4.45 20.93
C LEU A 397 -3.45 -3.85 21.90
N LYS A 398 -3.15 -2.67 22.45
CA LYS A 398 -4.00 -1.93 23.38
C LYS A 398 -5.27 -1.40 22.75
N ASP A 399 -5.16 -0.72 21.61
CA ASP A 399 -6.34 -0.18 20.92
C ASP A 399 -7.30 -1.31 20.54
N ILE A 400 -6.77 -2.43 20.03
CA ILE A 400 -7.59 -3.60 19.67
C ILE A 400 -8.15 -4.25 20.94
N GLY A 401 -7.31 -4.49 21.96
CA GLY A 401 -7.73 -5.14 23.21
C GLY A 401 -8.83 -4.37 23.93
N HIS A 402 -8.68 -3.05 24.11
CA HIS A 402 -9.73 -2.20 24.69
C HIS A 402 -11.02 -2.24 23.87
N PHE A 403 -10.92 -2.21 22.53
CA PHE A 403 -12.10 -2.35 21.68
C PHE A 403 -12.79 -3.71 21.86
N LEU A 404 -12.02 -4.77 22.09
CA LEU A 404 -12.53 -6.11 22.39
C LEU A 404 -12.97 -6.29 23.86
N GLY A 405 -12.95 -5.23 24.68
CA GLY A 405 -13.34 -5.25 26.08
C GLY A 405 -12.29 -5.82 27.05
N PHE A 406 -11.03 -5.93 26.63
CA PHE A 406 -9.94 -6.27 27.54
C PHE A 406 -9.50 -5.03 28.33
N GLU A 407 -9.45 -5.19 29.65
CA GLU A 407 -9.03 -4.15 30.58
C GLU A 407 -7.67 -4.53 31.17
N TRP A 408 -6.70 -3.62 31.06
CA TRP A 408 -5.42 -3.73 31.75
C TRP A 408 -5.60 -3.31 33.20
N ALA A 409 -4.82 -3.88 34.12
CA ALA A 409 -4.87 -3.50 35.53
C ALA A 409 -4.56 -2.00 35.76
N HIS A 410 -3.80 -1.38 34.85
CA HIS A 410 -3.46 0.03 34.87
C HIS A 410 -3.91 0.71 33.58
N GLU A 411 -4.91 1.60 33.69
CA GLU A 411 -5.57 2.27 32.55
C GLU A 411 -4.62 3.18 31.75
N GLU A 412 -3.64 3.80 32.41
CA GLU A 412 -2.64 4.69 31.78
C GLU A 412 -1.32 3.98 31.41
N ALA A 413 -1.24 2.66 31.58
CA ALA A 413 -0.04 1.93 31.22
C ALA A 413 0.24 2.09 29.73
N THR A 414 1.46 2.47 29.36
CA THR A 414 1.96 2.47 27.98
C THR A 414 3.36 1.89 27.95
N GLY A 415 3.85 1.47 26.78
CA GLY A 415 5.25 1.02 26.68
C GLY A 415 6.27 2.10 27.11
N LEU A 416 5.92 3.38 26.98
CA LEU A 416 6.74 4.47 27.51
C LEU A 416 6.70 4.53 29.04
N GLN A 417 5.55 4.28 29.66
CA GLN A 417 5.45 4.19 31.13
C GLN A 417 6.18 2.97 31.68
N ALA A 418 6.17 1.83 30.99
CA ALA A 418 6.97 0.67 31.37
C ALA A 418 8.48 1.03 31.41
N ILE A 419 8.97 1.86 30.48
CA ILE A 419 10.36 2.37 30.52
C ILE A 419 10.59 3.24 31.76
N LEU A 420 9.65 4.13 32.11
CA LEU A 420 9.77 4.95 33.33
C LEU A 420 9.78 4.09 34.58
N TRP A 421 8.87 3.13 34.69
CA TRP A 421 8.82 2.17 35.79
C TRP A 421 10.13 1.39 35.90
N ARG A 422 10.69 0.88 34.79
CA ARG A 422 11.98 0.18 34.82
C ARG A 422 13.12 1.08 35.29
N LYS A 423 13.19 2.33 34.80
CA LYS A 423 14.24 3.29 35.21
C LYS A 423 14.07 3.72 36.68
N ASN A 424 12.84 3.88 37.16
CA ASN A 424 12.56 4.18 38.57
C ASN A 424 12.87 2.99 39.47
N TRP A 425 12.55 1.77 39.04
CA TRP A 425 12.91 0.54 39.72
C TRP A 425 14.44 0.37 39.82
N ASN A 426 15.19 0.69 38.75
CA ASN A 426 16.65 0.64 38.80
C ASN A 426 17.25 1.56 39.88
N LYS A 427 16.60 2.71 40.17
CA LYS A 427 17.04 3.67 41.19
C LYS A 427 16.58 3.30 42.61
N THR A 428 15.33 2.89 42.75
CA THR A 428 14.67 2.70 44.06
C THR A 428 14.68 1.26 44.55
N LYS A 429 14.79 0.29 43.61
CA LYS A 429 14.61 -1.15 43.83
C LYS A 429 13.28 -1.49 44.54
N SER A 430 12.25 -0.66 44.34
CA SER A 430 10.94 -0.85 44.97
C SER A 430 10.26 -2.15 44.49
N PRO A 431 9.76 -3.00 45.41
CA PRO A 431 9.05 -4.22 45.04
C PRO A 431 7.74 -3.93 44.31
N ASP A 432 7.07 -2.82 44.64
CA ASP A 432 5.78 -2.46 44.05
C ASP A 432 5.91 -2.15 42.56
N ILE A 433 6.96 -1.41 42.16
CA ILE A 433 7.23 -1.10 40.76
C ILE A 433 7.57 -2.37 39.97
N LYS A 434 8.28 -3.33 40.60
CA LYS A 434 8.55 -4.64 39.99
C LYS A 434 7.24 -5.41 39.78
N ALA A 435 6.37 -5.45 40.77
CA ALA A 435 5.06 -6.09 40.66
C ALA A 435 4.21 -5.45 39.54
N GLN A 436 4.22 -4.11 39.42
CA GLN A 436 3.54 -3.39 38.34
C GLN A 436 4.05 -3.78 36.94
N LEU A 437 5.38 -3.88 36.75
CA LEU A 437 5.97 -4.31 35.48
C LEU A 437 5.62 -5.76 35.14
N LEU A 438 5.65 -6.65 36.14
CA LEU A 438 5.28 -8.06 35.97
C LEU A 438 3.80 -8.20 35.59
N GLN A 439 2.92 -7.44 36.27
CA GLN A 439 1.49 -7.43 35.95
C GLN A 439 1.24 -6.88 34.54
N TYR A 440 1.92 -5.80 34.18
CA TYR A 440 1.80 -5.18 32.86
C TYR A 440 2.16 -6.15 31.72
N ASN A 441 3.29 -6.84 31.84
CA ASN A 441 3.74 -7.84 30.87
C ASN A 441 2.81 -9.07 30.83
N GLN A 442 2.27 -9.49 31.98
CA GLN A 442 1.26 -10.54 32.04
C GLN A 442 -0.04 -10.15 31.33
N ASP A 443 -0.49 -8.91 31.53
CA ASP A 443 -1.67 -8.35 30.86
C ASP A 443 -1.46 -8.28 29.35
N ASP A 444 -0.28 -7.89 28.86
CA ASP A 444 0.04 -7.89 27.42
C ASP A 444 0.00 -9.30 26.82
N CYS A 445 0.49 -10.34 27.52
CA CYS A 445 0.34 -11.73 27.09
C CYS A 445 -1.14 -12.17 27.03
N ARG A 446 -1.94 -11.80 28.03
CA ARG A 446 -3.38 -12.13 28.08
C ARG A 446 -4.19 -11.37 27.04
N ALA A 447 -3.86 -10.11 26.79
CA ALA A 447 -4.47 -9.30 25.75
C ALA A 447 -4.18 -9.91 24.37
N LEU A 448 -2.94 -10.36 24.13
CA LEU A 448 -2.58 -11.05 22.90
C LEU A 448 -3.40 -12.32 22.70
N ARG A 449 -3.61 -13.09 23.77
CA ARG A 449 -4.50 -14.25 23.77
C ARG A 449 -5.94 -13.87 23.42
N HIS A 450 -6.50 -12.88 24.10
CA HIS A 450 -7.87 -12.43 23.86
C HIS A 450 -8.09 -12.00 22.40
N VAL A 451 -7.14 -11.25 21.83
CA VAL A 451 -7.15 -10.86 20.41
C VAL A 451 -7.06 -12.10 19.50
N PHE A 452 -6.14 -13.02 19.78
CA PHE A 452 -5.96 -14.23 18.99
C PHE A 452 -7.22 -15.10 19.01
N GLU A 453 -7.77 -15.37 20.18
CA GLU A 453 -8.99 -16.17 20.36
C GLU A 453 -10.16 -15.52 19.61
N PHE A 454 -10.37 -14.22 19.77
CA PHE A 454 -11.42 -13.50 19.03
C PHE A 454 -11.31 -13.73 17.51
N ILE A 455 -10.11 -13.62 16.95
CA ILE A 455 -9.90 -13.77 15.51
C ILE A 455 -10.05 -15.23 15.08
N ASN A 456 -9.60 -16.18 15.90
CA ASN A 456 -9.79 -17.60 15.62
C ASN A 456 -11.29 -17.95 15.56
N HIS A 457 -12.08 -17.44 16.52
CA HIS A 457 -13.54 -17.57 16.51
C HIS A 457 -14.17 -16.93 15.26
N LEU A 458 -13.67 -15.78 14.80
CA LEU A 458 -14.14 -15.17 13.56
C LEU A 458 -13.86 -16.04 12.33
N THR A 459 -12.77 -16.81 12.32
CA THR A 459 -12.35 -17.60 11.15
C THR A 459 -12.89 -19.03 11.11
N SER A 460 -13.37 -19.56 12.24
CA SER A 460 -13.90 -20.92 12.32
C SER A 460 -15.15 -21.11 11.44
N PRO A 461 -15.26 -22.23 10.69
CA PRO A 461 -16.40 -22.52 9.82
C PRO A 461 -17.71 -22.80 10.59
N ASP A 462 -17.63 -23.11 11.88
CA ASP A 462 -18.76 -23.46 12.77
C ASP A 462 -19.52 -22.25 13.34
N ARG A 463 -19.69 -21.20 12.53
CA ARG A 463 -20.43 -19.97 12.93
C ARG A 463 -21.91 -20.21 13.28
N MET A 464 -22.45 -21.40 13.03
CA MET A 464 -23.88 -21.70 13.15
C MET A 464 -24.27 -22.44 14.44
N THR A 465 -23.33 -22.92 15.24
CA THR A 465 -23.61 -23.80 16.40
C THR A 465 -23.01 -23.33 17.72
N ALA A 466 -22.00 -22.46 17.72
CA ALA A 466 -21.46 -21.89 18.95
C ALA A 466 -22.34 -20.73 19.45
N ALA A 467 -22.62 -20.70 20.76
CA ALA A 467 -23.25 -19.57 21.41
C ALA A 467 -22.45 -18.30 21.05
N PRO A 468 -23.10 -17.22 20.57
CA PRO A 468 -22.39 -16.01 20.24
C PRO A 468 -21.66 -15.55 21.50
N LEU A 469 -20.32 -15.41 21.42
CA LEU A 469 -19.62 -14.52 22.33
C LEU A 469 -20.46 -13.24 22.37
N GLN A 470 -20.92 -12.84 23.56
CA GLN A 470 -21.75 -11.64 23.75
C GLN A 470 -20.92 -10.41 23.38
N VAL A 471 -20.80 -10.19 22.09
CA VAL A 471 -19.96 -9.15 21.53
C VAL A 471 -20.90 -8.03 21.11
N SER A 472 -20.73 -6.87 21.74
CA SER A 472 -21.58 -5.69 21.56
C SER A 472 -21.43 -5.00 20.20
N PHE A 473 -20.59 -5.52 19.30
CA PHE A 473 -20.23 -4.89 18.03
C PHE A 473 -20.45 -5.80 16.82
N LYS A 474 -20.79 -5.18 15.69
CA LYS A 474 -21.11 -5.84 14.43
C LYS A 474 -19.85 -6.36 13.74
N THR A 475 -19.91 -7.56 13.18
CA THR A 475 -18.86 -8.14 12.33
C THR A 475 -19.39 -8.33 10.92
N THR A 476 -18.62 -8.01 9.89
CA THR A 476 -19.08 -8.11 8.48
C THR A 476 -17.95 -8.55 7.55
N PRO A 477 -18.10 -9.68 6.84
CA PRO A 477 -17.23 -10.04 5.73
C PRO A 477 -17.30 -8.98 4.60
N THR A 478 -16.14 -8.57 4.07
CA THR A 478 -16.09 -7.63 2.94
C THR A 478 -16.75 -8.16 1.66
N GLY A 479 -16.91 -9.48 1.53
CA GLY A 479 -17.70 -10.10 0.46
C GLY A 479 -19.18 -9.70 0.47
N ASP A 480 -19.72 -9.38 1.65
CA ASP A 480 -21.12 -8.99 1.81
C ASP A 480 -21.33 -7.50 1.47
N LEU A 481 -20.24 -6.71 1.45
CA LEU A 481 -20.27 -5.33 0.95
C LEU A 481 -20.42 -5.25 -0.57
N THR A 482 -20.10 -6.33 -1.30
CA THR A 482 -20.34 -6.42 -2.75
C THR A 482 -21.84 -6.54 -3.01
N LYS A 483 -22.54 -5.39 -3.06
CA LYS A 483 -23.83 -5.33 -3.75
C LYS A 483 -23.55 -5.57 -5.23
N ASP A 484 -23.90 -6.74 -5.74
CA ASP A 484 -24.03 -6.97 -7.18
C ASP A 484 -25.10 -6.00 -7.68
N ARG A 485 -24.68 -4.79 -8.07
CA ARG A 485 -25.56 -3.89 -8.81
C ARG A 485 -25.78 -4.54 -10.15
N PRO A 486 -27.01 -4.96 -10.47
CA PRO A 486 -27.29 -5.53 -11.78
C PRO A 486 -26.84 -4.54 -12.86
N HIS A 487 -26.42 -5.03 -14.02
CA HIS A 487 -25.92 -4.17 -15.11
C HIS A 487 -26.88 -3.01 -15.45
N TRP A 488 -28.19 -3.22 -15.27
CA TRP A 488 -29.23 -2.22 -15.51
C TRP A 488 -29.25 -1.05 -14.50
N ASP A 489 -28.74 -1.24 -13.28
CA ASP A 489 -28.67 -0.17 -12.25
C ASP A 489 -27.65 0.93 -12.61
N ARG A 490 -26.77 0.71 -13.60
CA ARG A 490 -25.90 1.77 -14.14
C ARG A 490 -26.67 2.87 -14.87
N PHE A 491 -27.87 2.56 -15.35
CA PHE A 491 -28.71 3.49 -16.12
C PHE A 491 -29.84 4.09 -15.28
N ARG A 492 -29.96 3.70 -14.00
CA ARG A 492 -30.92 4.30 -13.06
C ARG A 492 -30.52 5.75 -12.76
N PRO A 493 -31.48 6.67 -12.58
CA PRO A 493 -31.20 8.00 -12.05
C PRO A 493 -30.37 7.88 -10.77
N ARG A 494 -29.26 8.62 -10.70
CA ARG A 494 -28.39 8.60 -9.52
C ARG A 494 -29.17 9.15 -8.33
N GLU A 495 -29.23 8.37 -7.26
CA GLU A 495 -29.64 8.85 -5.94
C GLU A 495 -28.46 9.61 -5.33
N TYR A 496 -28.66 10.89 -5.05
CA TYR A 496 -27.63 11.75 -4.48
C TYR A 496 -27.83 11.83 -2.97
N ALA A 497 -26.72 11.84 -2.22
CA ALA A 497 -26.76 11.93 -0.76
C ALA A 497 -27.37 13.25 -0.25
N SER A 498 -27.37 14.32 -1.06
CA SER A 498 -28.04 15.58 -0.75
C SER A 498 -28.60 16.25 -2.02
N GLN A 499 -29.56 17.17 -1.83
CA GLN A 499 -30.10 17.98 -2.92
C GLN A 499 -29.04 18.92 -3.53
N ASP A 500 -28.09 19.41 -2.72
CA ASP A 500 -27.00 20.27 -3.19
C ASP A 500 -26.05 19.52 -4.11
N LEU A 501 -25.68 18.28 -3.77
CA LEU A 501 -24.86 17.43 -4.64
C LEU A 501 -25.57 17.12 -5.96
N LYS A 502 -26.89 16.93 -5.93
CA LYS A 502 -27.70 16.79 -7.14
C LYS A 502 -27.64 18.07 -7.99
N LYS A 503 -27.72 19.25 -7.37
CA LYS A 503 -27.62 20.55 -8.05
C LYS A 503 -26.23 20.78 -8.65
N VAL A 504 -25.17 20.55 -7.87
CA VAL A 504 -23.77 20.65 -8.33
C VAL A 504 -23.51 19.68 -9.48
N ALA A 505 -23.91 18.41 -9.38
CA ALA A 505 -23.71 17.45 -10.46
C ALA A 505 -24.51 17.79 -11.73
N LYS A 506 -25.71 18.39 -11.57
CA LYS A 506 -26.50 18.91 -12.69
C LYS A 506 -25.80 20.08 -13.38
N CYS A 507 -25.17 20.97 -12.60
CA CYS A 507 -24.40 22.10 -13.10
C CYS A 507 -23.03 21.71 -13.67
N ALA A 508 -22.41 20.64 -13.15
CA ALA A 508 -21.10 20.13 -13.58
C ALA A 508 -21.19 19.24 -14.84
N TYR A 509 -22.39 18.96 -15.34
CA TYR A 509 -22.58 18.22 -16.59
C TYR A 509 -22.24 19.14 -17.77
N PHE A 510 -20.95 19.23 -18.08
CA PHE A 510 -20.46 19.91 -19.27
C PHE A 510 -20.72 19.01 -20.48
N ASP A 511 -21.70 19.35 -21.31
CA ASP A 511 -21.95 18.63 -22.56
C ASP A 511 -20.85 18.97 -23.56
N TYR A 512 -19.75 18.21 -23.53
CA TYR A 512 -18.60 18.37 -24.43
C TYR A 512 -19.00 18.40 -25.93
N GLN A 513 -20.17 17.82 -26.29
CA GLN A 513 -20.72 17.90 -27.64
C GLN A 513 -21.35 19.26 -27.97
N ARG A 514 -21.85 20.02 -26.99
CA ARG A 514 -22.47 21.34 -27.23
C ARG A 514 -21.46 22.39 -27.66
N GLU A 515 -20.24 22.36 -27.13
CA GLU A 515 -19.28 23.44 -27.35
C GLU A 515 -18.18 23.11 -28.37
N ARG A 516 -17.80 21.84 -28.55
CA ARG A 516 -16.67 21.47 -29.42
C ARG A 516 -17.01 20.59 -30.62
N VAL A 517 -18.14 19.86 -30.63
CA VAL A 517 -18.47 18.90 -31.71
C VAL A 517 -19.96 18.95 -32.07
N TYR A 518 -20.32 19.79 -33.05
CA TYR A 518 -21.71 20.11 -33.48
C TYR A 518 -22.52 19.00 -34.16
N VAL A 519 -22.01 17.76 -34.22
CA VAL A 519 -22.54 16.68 -35.08
C VAL A 519 -24.00 16.32 -34.77
N ARG A 520 -24.47 16.48 -33.53
CA ARG A 520 -25.83 16.10 -33.11
C ARG A 520 -26.76 17.29 -32.81
N THR A 521 -26.20 18.48 -32.63
CA THR A 521 -26.92 19.67 -32.15
C THR A 521 -27.30 20.61 -33.28
N HIS A 522 -26.54 20.67 -34.38
CA HIS A 522 -26.86 21.57 -35.50
C HIS A 522 -27.97 20.98 -36.41
N PRO A 523 -29.08 21.68 -36.66
CA PRO A 523 -30.21 21.18 -37.44
C PRO A 523 -29.83 20.66 -38.83
N HIS A 524 -28.93 21.37 -39.53
CA HIS A 524 -28.41 20.97 -40.84
C HIS A 524 -27.63 19.65 -40.84
N LEU A 525 -26.93 19.31 -39.75
CA LEU A 525 -26.13 18.07 -39.67
C LEU A 525 -26.99 16.84 -39.33
N LYS A 526 -28.13 17.01 -38.64
CA LYS A 526 -29.16 15.96 -38.47
C LYS A 526 -29.81 15.58 -39.80
N VAL A 527 -29.97 16.52 -40.72
CA VAL A 527 -30.49 16.25 -42.07
C VAL A 527 -29.46 15.46 -42.88
N LEU A 528 -28.17 15.79 -42.77
CA LEU A 528 -27.08 15.04 -43.41
C LEU A 528 -26.92 13.61 -42.86
N SER A 529 -27.15 13.38 -41.57
CA SER A 529 -27.09 12.02 -40.99
C SER A 529 -28.26 11.15 -41.45
N LYS A 530 -29.46 11.72 -41.67
CA LYS A 530 -30.61 11.00 -42.23
C LYS A 530 -30.45 10.72 -43.73
N SER A 531 -29.75 11.61 -44.46
CA SER A 531 -29.45 11.45 -45.89
C SER A 531 -28.49 10.28 -46.18
N ARG A 532 -27.52 10.02 -45.29
CA ARG A 532 -26.51 8.94 -45.47
C ARG A 532 -27.09 7.52 -45.52
N HIS A 533 -28.29 7.28 -45.01
CA HIS A 533 -28.95 5.97 -45.10
C HIS A 533 -29.76 5.75 -46.38
N LYS A 534 -29.82 6.74 -47.28
CA LYS A 534 -30.35 6.60 -48.64
C LYS A 534 -29.24 6.85 -49.67
N LEU A 535 -28.09 6.19 -49.51
CA LEU A 535 -27.25 5.93 -50.68
C LEU A 535 -28.11 5.07 -51.61
N ARG A 536 -28.56 5.66 -52.73
CA ARG A 536 -29.24 4.95 -53.81
C ARG A 536 -28.47 3.66 -54.07
N GLN A 537 -29.08 2.51 -53.81
CA GLN A 537 -28.54 1.23 -54.26
C GLN A 537 -28.48 1.32 -55.78
N ALA A 538 -27.29 1.60 -56.33
CA ALA A 538 -27.06 1.56 -57.76
C ALA A 538 -27.48 0.18 -58.24
N SER A 539 -28.29 0.12 -59.30
CA SER A 539 -28.77 -1.12 -59.88
C SER A 539 -27.59 -2.08 -60.09
N ILE A 540 -27.63 -3.25 -59.45
CA ILE A 540 -26.56 -4.24 -59.52
C ILE A 540 -26.45 -4.73 -60.98
N ARG A 541 -25.36 -4.38 -61.67
CA ARG A 541 -25.08 -4.85 -63.03
C ARG A 541 -24.59 -6.30 -62.97
N ILE A 542 -25.38 -7.22 -63.53
CA ILE A 542 -25.01 -8.64 -63.61
C ILE A 542 -23.82 -8.80 -64.56
N ASN A 543 -22.76 -9.46 -64.10
CA ASN A 543 -21.55 -9.70 -64.89
C ASN A 543 -21.63 -10.99 -65.72
N LYS A 544 -22.28 -12.03 -65.20
CA LYS A 544 -22.41 -13.34 -65.87
C LYS A 544 -23.79 -13.91 -65.62
N VAL A 545 -24.40 -14.49 -66.66
CA VAL A 545 -25.60 -15.32 -66.52
C VAL A 545 -25.19 -16.76 -66.79
N GLN A 546 -25.49 -17.66 -65.85
CA GLN A 546 -25.24 -19.09 -65.98
C GLN A 546 -26.57 -19.82 -66.04
N VAL A 547 -26.83 -20.53 -67.12
CA VAL A 547 -28.06 -21.28 -67.32
C VAL A 547 -27.78 -22.77 -67.11
N ILE A 548 -28.45 -23.38 -66.15
CA ILE A 548 -28.35 -24.81 -65.85
C ILE A 548 -29.62 -25.47 -66.38
N VAL A 549 -29.47 -26.30 -67.41
CA VAL A 549 -30.56 -27.07 -68.02
C VAL A 549 -30.31 -28.56 -67.82
N SER A 550 -31.38 -29.31 -67.58
CA SER A 550 -31.31 -30.76 -67.67
C SER A 550 -31.75 -31.22 -69.05
N GLN A 551 -31.08 -32.25 -69.57
CA GLN A 551 -31.39 -32.90 -70.84
C GLN A 551 -32.11 -34.25 -70.64
N ARG A 552 -32.10 -34.79 -69.41
CA ARG A 552 -32.65 -36.10 -69.06
C ARG A 552 -33.23 -36.11 -67.66
N CYS A 553 -34.20 -36.98 -67.42
CA CYS A 553 -34.70 -37.23 -66.06
C CYS A 553 -33.64 -37.94 -65.20
N PRO A 554 -33.33 -37.47 -63.98
CA PRO A 554 -32.35 -38.11 -63.10
C PRO A 554 -32.79 -39.49 -62.60
N GLN A 555 -34.08 -39.80 -62.62
CA GLN A 555 -34.62 -41.08 -62.14
C GLN A 555 -34.76 -42.13 -63.24
N CYS A 556 -35.29 -41.78 -64.41
CA CYS A 556 -35.57 -42.75 -65.49
C CYS A 556 -34.76 -42.51 -66.79
N GLN A 557 -33.89 -41.50 -66.81
CA GLN A 557 -33.07 -41.08 -67.95
C GLN A 557 -33.81 -40.76 -69.26
N SER A 558 -35.14 -40.66 -69.22
CA SER A 558 -35.94 -40.26 -70.38
C SER A 558 -35.58 -38.83 -70.82
N LYS A 559 -35.56 -38.62 -72.15
CA LYS A 559 -35.41 -37.30 -72.78
C LYS A 559 -36.74 -36.53 -72.84
N LYS A 560 -37.87 -37.19 -72.57
CA LYS A 560 -39.21 -36.56 -72.53
C LYS A 560 -39.40 -35.87 -71.18
N ILE A 561 -38.91 -34.63 -71.09
CA ILE A 561 -39.02 -33.76 -69.92
C ILE A 561 -39.60 -32.41 -70.33
N ASP A 562 -40.58 -31.93 -69.58
CA ASP A 562 -41.20 -30.62 -69.79
C ASP A 562 -40.66 -29.60 -68.79
N LYS A 563 -40.44 -28.37 -69.29
CA LYS A 563 -40.02 -27.24 -68.46
C LYS A 563 -41.25 -26.62 -67.81
N LEU A 564 -41.30 -26.66 -66.48
CA LEU A 564 -42.32 -26.00 -65.70
C LEU A 564 -41.93 -24.53 -65.45
N ASN A 565 -41.23 -24.28 -64.33
CA ASN A 565 -40.94 -22.94 -63.85
C ASN A 565 -39.45 -22.61 -63.96
N GLN A 566 -39.16 -21.39 -64.40
CA GLN A 566 -37.81 -20.82 -64.33
C GLN A 566 -37.53 -20.34 -62.90
N LEU A 567 -36.43 -20.79 -62.34
CA LEU A 567 -35.89 -20.31 -61.07
C LEU A 567 -34.66 -19.47 -61.36
N SER A 568 -34.49 -18.34 -60.66
CA SER A 568 -33.24 -17.59 -60.74
C SER A 568 -32.82 -17.03 -59.41
N HIS A 569 -31.52 -17.02 -59.15
CA HIS A 569 -30.94 -16.36 -57.98
C HIS A 569 -29.61 -15.70 -58.36
N GLN A 570 -29.16 -14.78 -57.49
CA GLN A 570 -27.94 -14.01 -57.71
C GLN A 570 -26.90 -14.38 -56.66
N VAL A 571 -25.67 -14.59 -57.12
CA VAL A 571 -24.50 -14.82 -56.28
C VAL A 571 -23.60 -13.59 -56.37
N ILE A 572 -23.30 -13.01 -55.22
CA ILE A 572 -22.41 -11.86 -55.05
C ILE A 572 -21.02 -12.37 -54.70
N ASP A 573 -20.00 -12.05 -55.50
CA ASP A 573 -18.65 -12.57 -55.32
C ASP A 573 -17.55 -11.53 -55.59
N LEU A 574 -16.32 -11.88 -55.18
CA LEU A 574 -15.09 -11.22 -55.62
C LEU A 574 -14.35 -12.12 -56.58
N LYS A 575 -14.07 -11.61 -57.79
CA LYS A 575 -13.27 -12.32 -58.79
C LYS A 575 -11.82 -11.86 -58.71
N PHE A 576 -10.93 -12.78 -58.36
CA PHE A 576 -9.48 -12.59 -58.37
C PHE A 576 -8.92 -12.78 -59.78
N PHE A 577 -7.96 -11.96 -60.16
CA PHE A 577 -7.17 -12.07 -61.39
C PHE A 577 -5.76 -11.53 -61.14
N ASN A 578 -4.82 -11.77 -62.04
CA ASN A 578 -3.38 -11.50 -61.80
C ASN A 578 -3.06 -10.03 -61.45
N GLY A 579 -3.89 -9.07 -61.88
CA GLY A 579 -3.73 -7.64 -61.60
C GLY A 579 -4.61 -7.09 -60.47
N GLY A 580 -5.34 -7.93 -59.75
CA GLY A 580 -6.15 -7.50 -58.60
C GLY A 580 -7.48 -8.22 -58.44
N MET A 581 -8.45 -7.50 -57.89
CA MET A 581 -9.77 -8.04 -57.52
C MET A 581 -10.87 -7.10 -57.99
N LYS A 582 -12.00 -7.67 -58.42
CA LYS A 582 -13.17 -6.87 -58.78
C LYS A 582 -14.47 -7.52 -58.32
N ARG A 583 -15.50 -6.68 -58.18
CA ARG A 583 -16.87 -7.13 -57.94
C ARG A 583 -17.36 -8.03 -59.07
N TRP A 584 -18.04 -9.09 -58.70
CA TRP A 584 -18.56 -10.05 -59.66
C TRP A 584 -19.94 -10.57 -59.25
N PHE A 585 -20.94 -10.27 -60.07
CA PHE A 585 -22.32 -10.71 -59.87
C PHE A 585 -22.71 -11.77 -60.89
N THR A 586 -23.06 -12.96 -60.43
CA THR A 586 -23.51 -14.05 -61.29
C THR A 586 -24.99 -14.30 -61.07
N ARG A 587 -25.80 -14.25 -62.13
CA ARG A 587 -27.20 -14.70 -62.10
C ARG A 587 -27.26 -16.15 -62.57
N ILE A 588 -27.65 -17.04 -61.68
CA ILE A 588 -27.85 -18.45 -62.00
C ILE A 588 -29.33 -18.64 -62.33
N VAL A 589 -29.60 -19.22 -63.49
CA VAL A 589 -30.93 -19.55 -63.98
C VAL A 589 -31.03 -21.08 -64.06
N SER A 590 -31.95 -21.65 -63.30
CA SER A 590 -32.27 -23.08 -63.31
C SER A 590 -33.75 -23.27 -63.65
N TRP A 591 -34.13 -24.50 -63.95
CA TRP A 591 -35.48 -24.85 -64.37
C TRP A 591 -35.99 -26.02 -63.54
N ARG A 592 -37.26 -25.95 -63.17
CA ARG A 592 -38.00 -27.10 -62.64
C ARG A 592 -38.57 -27.87 -63.82
N TYR A 593 -38.33 -29.17 -63.84
CA TYR A 593 -38.76 -30.09 -64.88
C TYR A 593 -39.74 -31.11 -64.33
N GLU A 594 -40.62 -31.59 -65.19
CA GLU A 594 -41.43 -32.78 -64.95
C GLU A 594 -41.13 -33.82 -66.04
N CYS A 595 -40.94 -35.07 -65.64
CA CYS A 595 -40.73 -36.15 -66.60
C CYS A 595 -42.06 -36.75 -67.06
N LEU A 596 -42.38 -36.64 -68.35
CA LEU A 596 -43.61 -37.18 -68.94
C LEU A 596 -43.69 -38.72 -68.96
N LYS A 597 -42.61 -39.43 -68.60
CA LYS A 597 -42.58 -40.90 -68.53
C LYS A 597 -42.84 -41.43 -67.12
N CYS A 598 -42.32 -40.76 -66.09
CA CYS A 598 -42.38 -41.26 -64.71
C CYS A 598 -42.96 -40.25 -63.71
N ASN A 599 -43.50 -39.13 -64.21
CA ASN A 599 -44.09 -38.01 -63.46
C ASN A 599 -43.20 -37.45 -62.33
N ASN A 600 -41.89 -37.68 -62.39
CA ASN A 600 -40.97 -37.15 -61.39
C ASN A 600 -40.67 -35.69 -61.66
N VAL A 601 -40.81 -34.86 -60.62
CA VAL A 601 -40.55 -33.42 -60.67
C VAL A 601 -39.20 -33.13 -60.02
N PHE A 602 -38.28 -32.53 -60.78
CA PHE A 602 -36.92 -32.27 -60.32
C PHE A 602 -36.40 -30.92 -60.81
N ASN A 603 -35.37 -30.38 -60.17
CA ASN A 603 -34.71 -29.14 -60.59
C ASN A 603 -33.43 -29.46 -61.36
N SER A 604 -33.07 -28.65 -62.35
CA SER A 604 -31.77 -28.80 -63.04
C SER A 604 -30.57 -28.47 -62.15
N GLU A 605 -30.79 -27.74 -61.07
CA GLU A 605 -29.78 -27.42 -60.07
C GLU A 605 -30.08 -28.20 -58.78
N ALA A 606 -29.11 -29.00 -58.32
CA ALA A 606 -29.16 -29.63 -57.00
C ALA A 606 -28.96 -28.54 -55.94
N ARG A 607 -30.07 -27.98 -55.45
CA ARG A 607 -30.04 -26.84 -54.54
C ARG A 607 -29.91 -27.31 -53.10
N SER A 608 -28.89 -26.86 -52.40
CA SER A 608 -28.83 -26.99 -50.95
C SER A 608 -30.00 -26.22 -50.31
N PRO A 609 -30.56 -26.66 -49.17
CA PRO A 609 -31.73 -26.04 -48.53
C PRO A 609 -31.56 -24.53 -48.23
N ASN A 610 -30.31 -24.07 -48.10
CA ASN A 610 -29.95 -22.66 -47.85
C ASN A 610 -28.82 -22.22 -48.80
N PRO A 611 -29.10 -21.80 -50.04
CA PRO A 611 -28.06 -21.34 -50.95
C PRO A 611 -27.42 -20.05 -50.40
N THR A 612 -26.09 -20.05 -50.26
CA THR A 612 -25.35 -18.87 -49.81
C THR A 612 -25.45 -17.78 -50.87
N LYS A 613 -25.90 -16.58 -50.49
CA LYS A 613 -25.96 -15.40 -51.38
C LYS A 613 -24.57 -14.95 -51.86
N TYR A 614 -23.52 -15.41 -51.18
CA TYR A 614 -22.15 -14.98 -51.36
C TYR A 614 -21.31 -16.12 -51.98
N GLY A 615 -20.51 -15.79 -52.99
CA GLY A 615 -19.63 -16.72 -53.66
C GLY A 615 -18.33 -16.97 -52.90
N HIS A 616 -17.57 -17.97 -53.37
CA HIS A 616 -16.36 -18.46 -52.72
C HIS A 616 -15.30 -17.36 -52.56
N GLY A 617 -15.07 -16.54 -53.59
CA GLY A 617 -14.03 -15.51 -53.55
C GLY A 617 -14.26 -14.44 -52.47
N LEU A 618 -15.52 -14.04 -52.27
CA LEU A 618 -15.90 -13.12 -51.20
C LEU A 618 -15.71 -13.77 -49.81
N MET A 619 -16.02 -15.06 -49.67
CA MET A 619 -15.76 -15.78 -48.42
C MET A 619 -14.25 -15.91 -48.14
N SER A 620 -13.45 -16.19 -49.17
CA SER A 620 -11.98 -16.23 -49.08
C SER A 620 -11.41 -14.90 -48.63
N TRP A 621 -11.96 -13.76 -49.08
CA TRP A 621 -11.54 -12.43 -48.59
C TRP A 621 -11.70 -12.28 -47.08
N PHE A 622 -12.86 -12.70 -46.54
CA PHE A 622 -13.10 -12.64 -45.08
C PHE A 622 -12.15 -13.51 -44.29
N VAL A 623 -11.91 -14.75 -44.75
CA VAL A 623 -11.03 -15.70 -44.07
C VAL A 623 -9.58 -15.27 -44.19
N TYR A 624 -9.12 -14.86 -45.38
CA TYR A 624 -7.74 -14.39 -45.59
C TYR A 624 -7.43 -13.15 -44.76
N GLY A 625 -8.29 -12.13 -44.82
CA GLY A 625 -8.09 -10.91 -44.03
C GLY A 625 -8.07 -11.18 -42.53
N ASN A 626 -8.84 -12.15 -42.05
CA ASN A 626 -8.85 -12.48 -40.64
C ASN A 626 -7.72 -13.40 -40.18
N VAL A 627 -7.42 -14.45 -40.94
CA VAL A 627 -6.47 -15.51 -40.55
C VAL A 627 -5.06 -15.14 -41.01
N ALA A 628 -4.87 -14.88 -42.31
CA ALA A 628 -3.56 -14.59 -42.87
C ALA A 628 -3.07 -13.18 -42.50
N CYS A 629 -3.97 -12.17 -42.52
CA CYS A 629 -3.60 -10.78 -42.20
C CYS A 629 -3.85 -10.39 -40.74
N GLY A 630 -4.38 -11.29 -39.90
CA GLY A 630 -4.62 -11.03 -38.46
C GLY A 630 -5.64 -9.92 -38.16
N MET A 631 -6.46 -9.49 -39.14
CA MET A 631 -7.39 -8.39 -38.95
C MET A 631 -8.65 -8.84 -38.21
N ASN A 632 -9.16 -7.99 -37.32
CA ASN A 632 -10.50 -8.20 -36.74
C ASN A 632 -11.58 -8.19 -37.85
N MET A 633 -12.57 -9.07 -37.76
CA MET A 633 -13.66 -9.19 -38.74
C MET A 633 -14.39 -7.87 -39.05
N LEU A 634 -14.58 -7.00 -38.06
CA LEU A 634 -15.18 -5.67 -38.27
C LEU A 634 -14.31 -4.78 -39.16
N ARG A 635 -12.98 -4.92 -39.09
CA ARG A 635 -12.05 -4.19 -39.96
C ARG A 635 -12.03 -4.78 -41.37
N VAL A 636 -12.17 -6.10 -41.50
CA VAL A 636 -12.26 -6.79 -42.80
C VAL A 636 -13.55 -6.40 -43.53
N GLU A 637 -14.68 -6.33 -42.80
CA GLU A 637 -15.97 -5.84 -43.32
C GLU A 637 -15.87 -4.38 -43.74
N LYS A 638 -15.27 -3.52 -42.89
CA LYS A 638 -15.05 -2.12 -43.22
C LYS A 638 -14.20 -1.96 -44.48
N SER A 639 -13.10 -2.71 -44.59
CA SER A 639 -12.23 -2.71 -45.77
C SER A 639 -12.98 -3.15 -47.04
N LEU A 640 -13.79 -4.21 -46.95
CA LEU A 640 -14.63 -4.67 -48.05
C LEU A 640 -15.61 -3.58 -48.52
N ARG A 641 -16.20 -2.84 -47.57
CA ARG A 641 -17.11 -1.73 -47.83
C ARG A 641 -16.39 -0.54 -48.46
N ASP A 642 -15.25 -0.16 -47.90
CA ASP A 642 -14.48 1.01 -48.35
C ASP A 642 -13.89 0.79 -49.76
N ILE A 643 -13.42 -0.42 -50.07
CA ILE A 643 -12.76 -0.74 -51.34
C ILE A 643 -13.76 -1.14 -52.43
N PHE A 644 -14.74 -2.00 -52.11
CA PHE A 644 -15.65 -2.57 -53.11
C PHE A 644 -17.09 -2.07 -52.98
N GLY A 645 -17.44 -1.37 -51.89
CA GLY A 645 -18.80 -0.91 -51.66
C GLY A 645 -19.79 -2.04 -51.34
N PHE A 646 -19.31 -3.20 -50.88
CA PHE A 646 -20.19 -4.27 -50.43
C PHE A 646 -20.58 -4.08 -48.97
N GLU A 647 -21.89 -4.14 -48.69
CA GLU A 647 -22.42 -4.23 -47.34
C GLU A 647 -22.85 -5.67 -47.07
N VAL A 648 -22.06 -6.36 -46.25
CA VAL A 648 -22.33 -7.73 -45.82
C VAL A 648 -22.67 -7.69 -44.33
N ALA A 649 -23.79 -8.28 -43.95
CA ALA A 649 -24.17 -8.36 -42.53
C ALA A 649 -23.09 -9.12 -41.74
N TRP A 650 -22.71 -8.59 -40.58
CA TRP A 650 -21.68 -9.14 -39.69
C TRP A 650 -21.82 -10.66 -39.46
N SER A 651 -23.05 -11.17 -39.28
CA SER A 651 -23.33 -12.60 -39.07
C SER A 651 -22.90 -13.47 -40.25
N GLN A 652 -22.93 -12.93 -41.47
CA GLN A 652 -22.54 -13.65 -42.69
C GLN A 652 -21.01 -13.76 -42.81
N ALA A 653 -20.26 -12.75 -42.37
CA ALA A 653 -18.80 -12.81 -42.33
C ALA A 653 -18.30 -13.94 -41.40
N TYR A 654 -18.97 -14.17 -40.27
CA TYR A 654 -18.66 -15.29 -39.39
C TYR A 654 -19.09 -16.65 -39.98
N ARG A 655 -20.24 -16.72 -40.66
CA ARG A 655 -20.66 -17.95 -41.36
C ARG A 655 -19.72 -18.34 -42.50
N SER A 656 -19.10 -17.39 -43.18
CA SER A 656 -18.09 -17.67 -44.20
C SER A 656 -16.90 -18.46 -43.66
N LYS A 657 -16.50 -18.24 -42.39
CA LYS A 657 -15.45 -19.06 -41.75
C LYS A 657 -15.88 -20.51 -41.59
N SER A 658 -17.09 -20.75 -41.09
CA SER A 658 -17.61 -22.10 -40.92
C SER A 658 -17.67 -22.84 -42.26
N HIS A 659 -18.18 -22.17 -43.30
CA HIS A 659 -18.27 -22.77 -44.63
C HIS A 659 -16.90 -23.11 -45.23
N ILE A 660 -15.93 -22.20 -45.14
CA ILE A 660 -14.56 -22.46 -45.63
C ILE A 660 -13.87 -23.54 -44.79
N ALA A 661 -14.12 -23.60 -43.47
CA ALA A 661 -13.58 -24.66 -42.63
C ALA A 661 -14.12 -26.05 -43.02
N GLU A 662 -15.43 -26.16 -43.29
CA GLU A 662 -16.05 -27.39 -43.81
C GLU A 662 -15.46 -27.79 -45.17
N LEU A 663 -15.29 -26.82 -46.09
CA LEU A 663 -14.72 -27.07 -47.43
C LEU A 663 -13.30 -27.67 -47.35
N TYR A 664 -12.45 -27.17 -46.47
CA TYR A 664 -11.07 -27.64 -46.31
C TYR A 664 -10.90 -28.75 -45.28
N GLN A 665 -11.99 -29.26 -44.69
CA GLN A 665 -11.92 -30.25 -43.62
C GLN A 665 -11.26 -31.56 -44.07
N SER A 666 -11.50 -31.98 -45.31
CA SER A 666 -10.85 -33.17 -45.89
C SER A 666 -9.35 -32.98 -46.15
N LEU A 667 -8.89 -31.73 -46.31
CA LEU A 667 -7.49 -31.40 -46.57
C LEU A 667 -6.63 -31.49 -45.30
N TYR A 668 -7.24 -31.27 -44.12
CA TYR A 668 -6.55 -31.34 -42.83
C TYR A 668 -5.86 -32.69 -42.56
N PRO A 669 -6.53 -33.85 -42.68
CA PRO A 669 -5.88 -35.15 -42.47
C PRO A 669 -4.81 -35.44 -43.53
N GLU A 670 -4.96 -34.94 -44.76
CA GLU A 670 -3.96 -35.08 -45.83
C GLU A 670 -2.68 -34.30 -45.50
N ILE A 671 -2.81 -33.03 -45.08
CA ILE A 671 -1.68 -32.20 -44.63
C ILE A 671 -1.03 -32.82 -43.41
N LEU A 672 -1.81 -33.30 -42.43
CA LEU A 672 -1.27 -33.95 -41.23
C LEU A 672 -0.48 -35.21 -41.58
N LYS A 673 -1.00 -36.04 -42.49
CA LYS A 673 -0.27 -37.21 -42.99
C LYS A 673 1.03 -36.82 -43.70
N GLY A 674 1.02 -35.73 -44.48
CA GLY A 674 2.22 -35.18 -45.12
C GLY A 674 3.26 -34.69 -44.12
N ILE A 675 2.85 -33.97 -43.06
CA ILE A 675 3.73 -33.51 -41.99
C ILE A 675 4.36 -34.70 -41.25
N LEU A 676 3.56 -35.72 -40.91
CA LEU A 676 4.03 -36.90 -40.18
C LEU A 676 4.94 -37.81 -41.01
N ALA A 677 4.84 -37.76 -42.34
CA ALA A 677 5.72 -38.48 -43.25
C ALA A 677 7.05 -37.75 -43.50
N SER A 678 7.19 -36.49 -43.09
CA SER A 678 8.42 -35.73 -43.23
C SER A 678 9.48 -36.23 -42.25
N PRO A 679 10.74 -36.45 -42.68
CA PRO A 679 11.84 -36.86 -41.79
C PRO A 679 12.20 -35.78 -40.76
N VAL A 680 11.74 -34.54 -40.97
CA VAL A 680 11.93 -33.40 -40.05
C VAL A 680 10.58 -32.76 -39.79
N ILE A 681 10.21 -32.61 -38.52
CA ILE A 681 9.03 -31.86 -38.08
C ILE A 681 9.53 -30.55 -37.45
N HIS A 682 9.26 -29.43 -38.11
CA HIS A 682 9.53 -28.11 -37.54
C HIS A 682 8.43 -27.77 -36.53
N ILE A 683 8.75 -27.83 -35.24
CA ILE A 683 7.85 -27.44 -34.15
C ILE A 683 8.16 -25.99 -33.79
N ASP A 684 7.26 -25.08 -34.13
CA ASP A 684 7.30 -23.69 -33.65
C ASP A 684 6.68 -23.65 -32.24
N GLU A 685 7.47 -23.29 -31.23
CA GLU A 685 7.01 -23.13 -29.84
C GLU A 685 6.14 -21.86 -29.66
N THR A 686 5.17 -21.64 -30.53
CA THR A 686 4.25 -20.51 -30.36
C THR A 686 3.20 -20.86 -29.32
N THR A 687 3.27 -20.24 -28.13
CA THR A 687 2.33 -20.51 -27.03
C THR A 687 0.94 -19.93 -27.34
N VAL A 688 0.02 -20.74 -27.84
CA VAL A 688 -1.37 -20.32 -28.10
C VAL A 688 -2.26 -20.61 -26.88
N ARG A 689 -2.79 -19.55 -26.25
CA ARG A 689 -3.76 -19.68 -25.14
C ARG A 689 -5.15 -19.99 -25.69
N LEU A 690 -5.50 -21.27 -25.77
CA LEU A 690 -6.86 -21.71 -26.10
C LEU A 690 -7.84 -21.34 -24.97
N ARG A 691 -8.95 -20.69 -25.30
CA ARG A 691 -10.11 -20.59 -24.40
C ARG A 691 -10.75 -21.98 -24.32
N LYS A 692 -10.85 -22.57 -23.13
CA LYS A 692 -11.67 -23.77 -22.93
C LYS A 692 -13.12 -23.43 -23.32
N GLN A 693 -13.71 -24.25 -24.20
CA GLN A 693 -15.14 -24.29 -24.48
C GLN A 693 -15.90 -24.69 -23.22
#